data_AF-F4N4R3-F1
#
_entry.id   AF-F4N4R3-F1
#
_cell.length_a   1.000
_cell.length_b   1.000
_cell.length_c   1.000
_cell.angle_alpha   90.00
_cell.angle_beta   90.00
_cell.angle_gamma   90.00
#
_symmetry.space_group_name_H-M   'P 1'
#
loop_
_entity.id
_entity.type
_entity.pdbx_description
1 polymer ?
#
loop_
_entity_poly.entity_id
_entity_poly.type
_entity_poly.pdbx_seq_one_letter_code
_entity_poly.pdbx_strand_id
1 'polypeptide(L)'
;MNNGHYQGQKKYLSDFSGLDANSSVDYDTLTDFDSQNLRSGRGLTNDIESTLNAKYNQWLSNRSGGQANSLGQTSTKSSQLKNLHNKAVFNIAVAGEGADIVATNSNWNFVFGDNIQSIMDINVGSLFSLSTQEYTSTGRVKTTMTYKLDDLPRQMKNKLINRLASVNADTTLGDIFGVDYDKSGRIISRTGTKIDEEAVLKEMLEIVAEFGGEKLKAISNPEKLLDGIEANLNMGSSAITSFAQSHGLQDKAPDETDNDSVTDIYTNSPEPKNDKEFGFNSLKIPNLFAVIFNKDRQTELEDMAKNIQKNMAEDLLNMEQKLFEFLKNSGHLIDDGDLHVSLGNYNFTFGGHGRDLAAYLGDNNNFWGGNGDDVFYGMGISNIFTGGKGNDVGVLMGRENTMFGDAGDDVAVLAGRVNTAYLGEGNDQVFILGETGVIDTGSGQDYAVVAGNFNQLTSGAEKDYVVIIGNNNVAELGSGDDYCRVFGNQNQVSGNSGSDKIALMGYSSIIYGGEGDDELIADSISKFSRIEGGEGNDIIELGGYKNLFSGGAGNDYFVISAAVIDCTVSDASGGDNILFEDIFWQDIWLQRNGHDLIVQVDRRIGITTEQSEFESIGSVTFSNYFAGKRANIVVGIEDATSSKTILKDEALDSLVDMMSKYDITESSTDFMHQIDTNLRNNIAAAWSNVHTV
;
A
#
# COMPACT_ATOMS: atom_id res chain seq x y z
N MET A 1 39.99 16.99 -16.49
CA MET A 1 38.73 17.66 -16.87
C MET A 1 37.69 17.27 -15.84
N ASN A 2 37.29 18.14 -14.90
CA ASN A 2 36.16 17.88 -13.98
C ASN A 2 35.67 19.12 -13.19
N ASN A 3 36.36 20.27 -13.24
CA ASN A 3 35.95 21.46 -12.46
C ASN A 3 34.69 22.18 -12.98
N GLY A 4 34.24 21.90 -14.22
CA GLY A 4 33.05 22.56 -14.79
C GLY A 4 31.72 22.01 -14.26
N HIS A 5 31.64 20.70 -14.02
CA HIS A 5 30.41 20.05 -13.54
C HIS A 5 30.16 20.30 -12.04
N TYR A 6 31.22 20.36 -11.23
CA TYR A 6 31.12 20.61 -9.79
C TYR A 6 30.65 22.05 -9.47
N GLN A 7 31.09 23.03 -10.27
CA GLN A 7 30.64 24.42 -10.15
C GLN A 7 29.18 24.60 -10.56
N GLY A 8 28.70 23.84 -11.55
CA GLY A 8 27.31 23.85 -11.98
C GLY A 8 26.36 23.30 -10.92
N GLN A 9 26.75 22.22 -10.23
CA GLN A 9 25.96 21.62 -9.14
C GLN A 9 25.88 22.53 -7.92
N LYS A 10 26.99 23.16 -7.50
CA LYS A 10 26.97 24.14 -6.39
C LYS A 10 26.13 25.37 -6.72
N LYS A 11 26.20 25.86 -7.96
CA LYS A 11 25.35 26.97 -8.40
C LYS A 11 23.87 26.59 -8.41
N TYR A 12 23.53 25.40 -8.91
CA TYR A 12 22.15 24.90 -8.91
C TYR A 12 21.59 24.74 -7.49
N LEU A 13 22.38 24.20 -6.55
CA LEU A 13 22.01 24.06 -5.14
C LEU A 13 21.88 25.41 -4.43
N SER A 14 22.77 26.37 -4.72
CA SER A 14 22.68 27.74 -4.21
C SER A 14 21.50 28.52 -4.80
N ASP A 15 21.13 28.27 -6.06
CA ASP A 15 19.93 28.86 -6.66
C ASP A 15 18.65 28.19 -6.08
N PHE A 16 18.76 26.92 -5.64
CA PHE A 16 17.68 26.17 -4.98
C PHE A 16 17.44 26.57 -3.52
N SER A 17 18.47 26.98 -2.77
CA SER A 17 18.31 27.45 -1.39
C SER A 17 17.42 28.70 -1.29
N GLY A 18 17.34 29.49 -2.36
CA GLY A 18 16.41 30.62 -2.45
C GLY A 18 14.92 30.22 -2.50
N LEU A 19 14.61 28.95 -2.78
CA LEU A 19 13.25 28.38 -2.74
C LEU A 19 12.91 27.77 -1.38
N ASP A 20 13.91 27.61 -0.51
CA ASP A 20 13.79 27.02 0.81
C ASP A 20 14.21 28.03 1.89
N ALA A 21 13.28 28.93 2.21
CA ALA A 21 13.56 30.07 3.08
C ALA A 21 13.55 29.72 4.59
N ASN A 22 13.07 28.53 4.98
CA ASN A 22 12.78 28.18 6.39
C ASN A 22 13.39 26.85 6.86
N SER A 23 14.15 26.15 6.03
CA SER A 23 14.87 24.95 6.44
C SER A 23 16.17 25.27 7.18
N SER A 24 16.59 24.33 8.04
CA SER A 24 17.91 24.32 8.67
C SER A 24 18.96 23.60 7.82
N VAL A 25 18.64 23.23 6.58
CA VAL A 25 19.54 22.52 5.66
C VAL A 25 20.58 23.49 5.12
N ASP A 26 21.84 23.16 5.37
CA ASP A 26 22.98 23.85 4.78
C ASP A 26 23.27 23.28 3.38
N TYR A 27 22.74 23.96 2.37
CA TYR A 27 22.80 23.54 0.96
C TYR A 27 24.23 23.41 0.41
N ASP A 28 25.23 24.01 1.07
CA ASP A 28 26.63 23.91 0.69
C ASP A 28 27.27 22.56 1.06
N THR A 29 26.63 21.80 1.96
CA THR A 29 27.11 20.50 2.48
C THR A 29 26.52 19.29 1.76
N LEU A 30 25.49 19.49 0.91
CA LEU A 30 24.77 18.41 0.21
C LEU A 30 25.61 17.67 -0.84
N THR A 31 26.74 18.26 -1.27
CA THR A 31 27.69 17.61 -2.18
C THR A 31 28.76 16.79 -1.45
N ASP A 32 28.82 16.86 -0.13
CA ASP A 32 29.84 16.19 0.67
C ASP A 32 29.42 14.75 0.98
N PHE A 33 30.40 13.84 0.96
CA PHE A 33 30.21 12.45 1.37
C PHE A 33 29.78 12.43 2.86
N ASP A 34 28.72 11.67 3.18
CA ASP A 34 28.08 11.51 4.51
C ASP A 34 27.02 12.55 4.96
N SER A 35 26.51 13.42 4.07
CA SER A 35 25.44 14.39 4.40
C SER A 35 24.02 13.81 4.62
N GLN A 36 23.88 12.48 4.66
CA GLN A 36 22.60 11.76 4.66
C GLN A 36 21.75 12.04 5.92
N ASN A 37 22.42 12.35 7.03
CA ASN A 37 21.81 12.55 8.36
C ASN A 37 21.49 14.02 8.68
N LEU A 38 21.77 14.96 7.77
CA LEU A 38 21.56 16.41 7.97
C LEU A 38 20.29 16.96 7.30
N ARG A 39 19.39 16.08 6.85
CA ARG A 39 18.21 16.44 6.06
C ARG A 39 16.99 16.68 6.95
N SER A 40 16.36 17.85 6.80
CA SER A 40 15.10 18.21 7.47
C SER A 40 13.92 17.43 6.86
N GLY A 41 13.01 16.93 7.72
CA GLY A 41 11.79 16.20 7.33
C GLY A 41 10.63 17.06 6.83
N ARG A 42 10.82 18.37 6.61
CA ARG A 42 9.84 19.21 5.90
C ARG A 42 10.16 19.21 4.41
N GLY A 43 9.29 18.59 3.62
CA GLY A 43 9.48 18.41 2.19
C GLY A 43 9.38 19.70 1.36
N LEU A 44 10.24 19.77 0.35
CA LEU A 44 10.34 20.77 -0.73
C LEU A 44 8.98 21.21 -1.31
N THR A 45 7.98 20.33 -1.30
CA THR A 45 6.62 20.56 -1.83
C THR A 45 5.90 21.69 -1.10
N ASN A 46 5.99 21.76 0.23
CA ASN A 46 5.29 22.77 1.04
C ASN A 46 5.83 24.19 0.81
N ASP A 47 7.14 24.31 0.57
CA ASP A 47 7.79 25.61 0.38
C ASP A 47 7.68 26.10 -1.07
N ILE A 48 7.67 25.19 -2.05
CA ILE A 48 7.34 25.50 -3.45
C ILE A 48 5.90 26.00 -3.55
N GLU A 49 4.95 25.34 -2.89
CA GLU A 49 3.54 25.70 -2.91
C GLU A 49 3.30 27.04 -2.19
N SER A 50 3.96 27.27 -1.05
CA SER A 50 3.95 28.56 -0.35
C SER A 50 4.54 29.70 -1.20
N THR A 51 5.65 29.44 -1.91
CA THR A 51 6.35 30.43 -2.75
C THR A 51 5.56 30.75 -4.04
N LEU A 52 4.97 29.73 -4.68
CA LEU A 52 4.09 29.91 -5.84
C LEU A 52 2.82 30.67 -5.44
N ASN A 53 2.22 30.34 -4.30
CA ASN A 53 1.09 31.08 -3.76
C ASN A 53 1.46 32.54 -3.46
N ALA A 54 2.66 32.81 -2.92
CA ALA A 54 3.13 34.17 -2.70
C ALA A 54 3.31 34.95 -4.01
N LYS A 55 3.92 34.36 -5.04
CA LYS A 55 4.10 35.00 -6.36
C LYS A 55 2.80 35.19 -7.12
N TYR A 56 1.87 34.24 -7.04
CA TYR A 56 0.53 34.34 -7.62
C TYR A 56 -0.27 35.48 -6.98
N ASN A 57 -0.18 35.64 -5.66
CA ASN A 57 -0.78 36.76 -4.94
C ASN A 57 -0.15 38.11 -5.31
N GLN A 58 1.17 38.15 -5.55
CA GLN A 58 1.88 39.34 -6.01
C GLN A 58 1.46 39.74 -7.44
N TRP A 59 1.27 38.76 -8.32
CA TRP A 59 0.77 38.95 -9.69
C TRP A 59 -0.66 39.49 -9.72
N LEU A 60 -1.54 39.01 -8.84
CA LEU A 60 -2.90 39.53 -8.66
C LEU A 60 -2.92 40.99 -8.19
N SER A 61 -2.00 41.37 -7.29
CA SER A 61 -1.90 42.76 -6.80
C SER A 61 -1.41 43.75 -7.85
N ASN A 62 -0.64 43.30 -8.85
CA ASN A 62 -0.06 44.16 -9.89
C ASN A 62 -0.98 44.45 -11.08
N ARG A 63 -2.16 43.80 -11.19
CA ARG A 63 -3.14 44.07 -12.27
C ARG A 63 -4.14 45.19 -11.95
N SER A 64 -4.24 45.62 -10.70
CA SER A 64 -5.10 46.73 -10.28
C SER A 64 -4.31 48.04 -10.23
N GLY A 65 -4.21 48.70 -11.38
CA GLY A 65 -3.73 50.07 -11.45
C GLY A 65 -4.77 51.04 -10.86
N GLY A 66 -4.41 51.79 -9.81
CA GLY A 66 -5.20 52.96 -9.39
C GLY A 66 -5.19 53.29 -7.90
N GLN A 67 -4.33 54.25 -7.55
CA GLN A 67 -4.36 55.17 -6.39
C GLN A 67 -4.29 54.63 -4.96
N ALA A 68 -3.15 54.92 -4.33
CA ALA A 68 -2.99 55.06 -2.91
C ALA A 68 -3.94 56.14 -2.35
N ASN A 69 -4.74 55.77 -1.34
CA ASN A 69 -5.24 56.71 -0.35
C ASN A 69 -5.15 56.06 1.03
N SER A 70 -4.63 56.85 1.97
CA SER A 70 -4.38 56.48 3.36
C SER A 70 -5.69 56.46 4.17
N LEU A 71 -5.69 55.57 5.17
CA LEU A 71 -6.64 55.41 6.29
C LEU A 71 -7.96 54.68 6.03
N GLY A 72 -7.99 53.41 6.49
CA GLY A 72 -9.17 52.78 7.07
C GLY A 72 -9.83 51.66 6.26
N GLN A 73 -9.41 50.41 6.51
CA GLN A 73 -10.12 49.16 6.22
C GLN A 73 -10.78 49.01 4.85
N THR A 74 -10.05 48.43 3.89
CA THR A 74 -10.68 47.73 2.76
C THR A 74 -10.13 46.31 2.68
N SER A 75 -10.85 45.39 3.30
CA SER A 75 -10.63 43.95 3.14
C SER A 75 -10.83 43.59 1.66
N THR A 76 -9.76 43.14 0.99
CA THR A 76 -9.85 42.56 -0.36
C THR A 76 -10.75 41.31 -0.34
N LYS A 77 -11.47 41.00 -1.43
CA LYS A 77 -12.29 39.77 -1.55
C LYS A 77 -11.51 38.50 -1.15
N SER A 78 -10.19 38.46 -1.41
CA SER A 78 -9.27 37.41 -0.96
C SER A 78 -9.07 37.38 0.57
N SER A 79 -8.95 38.53 1.24
CA SER A 79 -8.90 38.60 2.70
C SER A 79 -10.24 38.25 3.35
N GLN A 80 -11.37 38.54 2.70
CA GLN A 80 -12.69 38.08 3.13
C GLN A 80 -12.87 36.57 2.90
N LEU A 81 -12.36 36.02 1.80
CA LEU A 81 -12.34 34.59 1.52
C LEU A 81 -11.40 33.83 2.47
N LYS A 82 -10.25 34.39 2.83
CA LYS A 82 -9.36 33.86 3.90
C LYS A 82 -9.98 33.98 5.29
N ASN A 83 -10.72 35.04 5.58
CA ASN A 83 -11.46 35.16 6.83
C ASN A 83 -12.69 34.21 6.88
N LEU A 84 -13.30 33.91 5.73
CA LEU A 84 -14.34 32.88 5.58
C LEU A 84 -13.73 31.47 5.66
N HIS A 85 -12.54 31.26 5.10
CA HIS A 85 -11.80 30.01 5.18
C HIS A 85 -11.33 29.71 6.63
N ASN A 86 -10.97 30.76 7.39
CA ASN A 86 -10.61 30.67 8.81
C ASN A 86 -11.83 30.69 9.76
N LYS A 87 -12.98 31.21 9.33
CA LYS A 87 -14.27 31.03 10.03
C LYS A 87 -14.85 29.70 9.59
N ALA A 88 -14.51 28.64 10.31
CA ALA A 88 -15.00 27.28 10.14
C ALA A 88 -16.39 27.19 9.47
N VAL A 89 -16.41 27.04 8.15
CA VAL A 89 -17.62 26.70 7.39
C VAL A 89 -17.74 25.19 7.52
N PHE A 90 -18.50 24.78 8.51
CA PHE A 90 -18.89 23.39 8.76
C PHE A 90 -20.10 23.06 7.88
N ASN A 91 -20.05 21.93 7.19
CA ASN A 91 -21.16 21.36 6.45
C ASN A 91 -21.56 20.03 7.09
N ILE A 92 -22.85 19.86 7.40
CA ILE A 92 -23.44 18.60 7.88
C ILE A 92 -24.50 18.16 6.87
N ALA A 93 -24.32 16.99 6.26
CA ALA A 93 -25.28 16.40 5.34
C ALA A 93 -25.77 15.04 5.87
N VAL A 94 -27.04 14.73 5.64
CA VAL A 94 -27.67 13.43 5.89
C VAL A 94 -28.46 13.14 4.61
N ALA A 95 -28.13 12.09 3.86
CA ALA A 95 -28.74 11.84 2.55
C ALA A 95 -30.10 11.14 2.72
N GLY A 96 -30.17 10.11 3.58
CA GLY A 96 -31.41 9.43 3.97
C GLY A 96 -31.42 7.98 3.49
N GLU A 97 -32.56 7.28 3.58
CA GLU A 97 -32.66 5.89 3.12
C GLU A 97 -32.66 5.81 1.58
N GLY A 98 -31.93 4.84 1.04
CA GLY A 98 -31.88 4.52 -0.40
C GLY A 98 -30.71 5.19 -1.13
N ALA A 99 -30.47 4.76 -2.37
CA ALA A 99 -29.32 5.23 -3.14
C ALA A 99 -29.29 6.75 -3.39
N ASP A 100 -28.28 7.43 -2.85
CA ASP A 100 -28.09 8.86 -2.91
C ASP A 100 -26.79 9.30 -3.61
N ILE A 101 -26.76 10.56 -4.07
CA ILE A 101 -25.56 11.19 -4.62
C ILE A 101 -25.24 12.43 -3.80
N VAL A 102 -24.11 12.40 -3.08
CA VAL A 102 -23.68 13.47 -2.18
C VAL A 102 -22.40 14.13 -2.68
N ALA A 103 -22.48 15.44 -2.92
CA ALA A 103 -21.33 16.25 -3.35
C ALA A 103 -21.04 17.38 -2.35
N THR A 104 -19.82 17.44 -1.81
CA THR A 104 -19.42 18.45 -0.82
C THR A 104 -18.15 19.23 -1.19
N ASN A 105 -18.08 20.51 -0.83
CA ASN A 105 -16.93 21.38 -1.14
C ASN A 105 -16.56 22.36 -0.01
N SER A 106 -17.12 22.19 1.18
CA SER A 106 -16.80 23.07 2.33
C SER A 106 -15.47 22.68 2.97
N ASN A 107 -14.92 23.54 3.82
CA ASN A 107 -13.64 23.25 4.48
C ASN A 107 -13.74 22.04 5.42
N TRP A 108 -14.86 21.90 6.15
CA TRP A 108 -15.18 20.75 6.98
C TRP A 108 -16.51 20.15 6.51
N ASN A 109 -16.51 18.88 6.13
CA ASN A 109 -17.71 18.15 5.71
C ASN A 109 -17.91 16.94 6.61
N PHE A 110 -19.11 16.84 7.19
CA PHE A 110 -19.57 15.71 7.97
C PHE A 110 -20.81 15.17 7.27
N VAL A 111 -20.72 13.97 6.73
CA VAL A 111 -21.75 13.40 5.86
C VAL A 111 -22.17 12.06 6.43
N PHE A 112 -23.48 11.88 6.57
CA PHE A 112 -24.09 10.58 6.73
C PHE A 112 -24.75 10.25 5.39
N GLY A 113 -24.36 9.14 4.75
CA GLY A 113 -25.03 8.59 3.57
C GLY A 113 -26.45 8.24 3.96
N ASP A 114 -26.60 7.19 4.75
CA ASP A 114 -27.91 6.84 5.28
C ASP A 114 -28.38 7.72 6.45
N ASN A 115 -28.04 7.25 7.66
CA ASN A 115 -28.66 7.65 8.90
C ASN A 115 -27.58 8.03 9.91
N ILE A 116 -27.94 8.82 10.92
CA ILE A 116 -26.97 9.29 11.93
C ILE A 116 -26.41 8.12 12.76
N GLN A 117 -27.11 6.99 12.77
CA GLN A 117 -26.79 5.78 13.49
C GLN A 117 -25.58 5.04 12.90
N SER A 118 -25.19 5.30 11.64
CA SER A 118 -23.93 4.79 11.04
C SER A 118 -22.66 5.29 11.74
N ILE A 119 -22.77 6.25 12.67
CA ILE A 119 -21.69 6.55 13.63
C ILE A 119 -21.26 5.31 14.45
N MET A 120 -22.10 4.28 14.53
CA MET A 120 -21.78 3.01 15.18
C MET A 120 -20.66 2.23 14.48
N ASP A 121 -20.44 2.47 13.19
CA ASP A 121 -19.44 1.76 12.38
C ASP A 121 -18.02 2.29 12.57
N ILE A 122 -17.87 3.35 13.37
CA ILE A 122 -16.55 3.82 13.78
C ILE A 122 -15.86 2.74 14.60
N ASN A 123 -14.76 2.21 14.09
CA ASN A 123 -13.88 1.31 14.84
C ASN A 123 -12.88 2.07 15.73
N VAL A 124 -12.41 1.39 16.79
CA VAL A 124 -11.50 1.96 17.77
C VAL A 124 -10.17 2.38 17.13
N GLY A 125 -9.66 1.60 16.17
CA GLY A 125 -8.43 1.90 15.44
C GLY A 125 -8.49 3.21 14.67
N SER A 126 -9.62 3.50 14.01
CA SER A 126 -9.84 4.76 13.30
C SER A 126 -9.93 5.94 14.25
N LEU A 127 -10.52 5.80 15.44
CA LEU A 127 -10.51 6.87 16.48
C LEU A 127 -9.09 7.23 16.93
N PHE A 128 -8.23 6.23 17.13
CA PHE A 128 -6.82 6.48 17.45
C PHE A 128 -6.08 7.12 16.27
N SER A 129 -6.34 6.66 15.05
CA SER A 129 -5.79 7.25 13.82
C SER A 129 -6.24 8.70 13.62
N LEU A 130 -7.47 9.04 14.00
CA LEU A 130 -7.96 10.41 14.05
C LEU A 130 -7.24 11.25 15.12
N SER A 131 -6.95 10.67 16.29
CA SER A 131 -6.28 11.40 17.38
C SER A 131 -4.83 11.76 17.09
N THR A 132 -4.15 11.01 16.20
CA THR A 132 -2.81 11.37 15.72
C THR A 132 -2.84 12.51 14.70
N GLN A 133 -4.01 12.81 14.11
CA GLN A 133 -4.27 14.02 13.34
C GLN A 133 -4.55 15.21 14.29
N GLU A 134 -3.56 15.69 15.05
CA GLU A 134 -3.78 16.86 15.92
C GLU A 134 -4.11 18.13 15.10
N TYR A 135 -5.06 18.94 15.57
CA TYR A 135 -5.43 20.23 14.94
C TYR A 135 -5.00 21.45 15.78
N THR A 136 -4.38 22.45 15.15
CA THR A 136 -4.23 23.77 15.78
C THR A 136 -5.57 24.51 15.88
N SER A 137 -5.66 25.53 16.74
CA SER A 137 -6.81 26.46 16.80
C SER A 137 -7.13 27.16 15.47
N THR A 138 -6.21 27.09 14.50
CA THR A 138 -6.34 27.62 13.14
C THR A 138 -6.62 26.54 12.07
N GLY A 139 -6.79 25.27 12.46
CA GLY A 139 -7.07 24.17 11.53
C GLY A 139 -5.87 23.73 10.70
N ARG A 140 -4.66 23.74 11.27
CA ARG A 140 -3.46 23.11 10.67
C ARG A 140 -3.11 21.84 11.42
N VAL A 141 -2.70 20.81 10.71
CA VAL A 141 -2.21 19.56 11.30
C VAL A 141 -0.94 19.82 12.11
N LYS A 142 -0.93 19.42 13.39
CA LYS A 142 0.27 19.30 14.22
C LYS A 142 0.81 17.88 14.05
N THR A 143 2.11 17.74 13.85
CA THR A 143 2.76 16.43 13.78
C THR A 143 2.86 15.81 15.17
N THR A 144 2.21 14.65 15.31
CA THR A 144 2.55 13.48 16.13
C THR A 144 2.77 13.71 17.64
N MET A 145 1.77 13.36 18.44
CA MET A 145 1.96 13.00 19.85
C MET A 145 2.70 11.66 19.93
N THR A 146 3.83 11.62 20.63
CA THR A 146 4.39 10.38 21.17
C THR A 146 3.68 10.08 22.48
N TYR A 147 2.88 9.01 22.55
CA TYR A 147 2.11 8.70 23.75
C TYR A 147 2.97 8.22 24.93
N LYS A 148 2.54 8.57 26.15
CA LYS A 148 2.90 7.90 27.41
C LYS A 148 1.65 7.21 27.96
N LEU A 149 1.82 5.97 28.40
CA LEU A 149 0.80 4.99 28.82
C LEU A 149 -0.10 5.41 30.01
N ASP A 150 0.20 6.53 30.67
CA ASP A 150 -0.36 6.85 31.98
C ASP A 150 -1.65 7.71 31.97
N ASP A 151 -2.08 8.26 30.83
CA ASP A 151 -3.24 9.19 30.76
C ASP A 151 -4.55 8.61 30.17
N LEU A 152 -4.50 7.45 29.51
CA LEU A 152 -5.68 6.69 29.07
C LEU A 152 -6.59 6.13 30.22
N PRO A 153 -6.08 5.73 31.40
CA PRO A 153 -6.86 4.92 32.35
C PRO A 153 -7.95 5.63 33.16
N ARG A 154 -8.38 6.87 32.91
CA ARG A 154 -9.40 7.52 33.76
C ARG A 154 -10.75 7.76 33.09
N GLN A 155 -10.76 8.02 31.78
CA GLN A 155 -11.99 8.28 31.03
C GLN A 155 -12.55 7.01 30.39
N MET A 156 -11.71 6.16 29.78
CA MET A 156 -12.14 4.82 29.33
C MET A 156 -12.48 3.87 30.49
N LYS A 157 -11.77 4.00 31.62
CA LYS A 157 -11.83 3.06 32.75
C LYS A 157 -13.20 2.98 33.42
N ASN A 158 -14.04 4.02 33.38
CA ASN A 158 -15.35 3.92 34.06
C ASN A 158 -16.46 3.35 33.17
N LYS A 159 -16.25 3.22 31.85
CA LYS A 159 -17.28 2.79 30.88
C LYS A 159 -16.93 1.50 30.13
N LEU A 160 -15.65 1.22 29.84
CA LEU A 160 -15.21 0.02 29.11
C LEU A 160 -14.82 -1.19 30.00
N ILE A 161 -14.77 -1.06 31.34
CA ILE A 161 -14.20 -2.09 32.26
C ILE A 161 -14.80 -3.50 32.12
N ASN A 162 -16.05 -3.64 31.68
CA ASN A 162 -16.69 -4.96 31.59
C ASN A 162 -16.47 -5.70 30.25
N ARG A 163 -15.80 -5.09 29.26
CA ARG A 163 -15.54 -5.69 27.92
C ARG A 163 -14.09 -5.62 27.43
N LEU A 164 -13.17 -5.02 28.21
CA LEU A 164 -11.77 -4.77 27.81
C LEU A 164 -10.88 -6.01 27.55
N ALA A 165 -11.32 -7.22 27.89
CA ALA A 165 -10.54 -8.42 27.58
C ALA A 165 -10.61 -8.83 26.09
N SER A 166 -11.43 -8.15 25.27
CA SER A 166 -11.72 -8.52 23.88
C SER A 166 -11.92 -7.31 22.95
N VAL A 167 -11.26 -6.18 23.21
CA VAL A 167 -11.34 -4.98 22.33
C VAL A 167 -10.09 -4.89 21.47
N ASN A 168 -10.27 -4.97 20.17
CA ASN A 168 -9.26 -4.92 19.11
C ASN A 168 -9.44 -3.64 18.25
N ALA A 169 -8.61 -3.43 17.22
CA ALA A 169 -8.63 -2.21 16.39
C ALA A 169 -9.88 -2.10 15.49
N ASP A 170 -10.37 -3.25 15.01
CA ASP A 170 -11.60 -3.51 14.26
C ASP A 170 -12.89 -3.32 15.09
N THR A 171 -12.79 -3.35 16.42
CA THR A 171 -13.97 -3.27 17.30
C THR A 171 -14.71 -1.95 17.10
N THR A 172 -15.97 -2.01 16.68
CA THR A 172 -16.83 -0.86 16.39
C THR A 172 -17.45 -0.25 17.65
N LEU A 173 -17.93 0.99 17.56
CA LEU A 173 -18.76 1.59 18.62
C LEU A 173 -20.04 0.75 18.83
N GLY A 174 -20.63 0.18 17.77
CA GLY A 174 -21.73 -0.78 17.88
C GLY A 174 -21.38 -1.97 18.78
N ASP A 175 -20.21 -2.56 18.61
CA ASP A 175 -19.72 -3.70 19.42
C ASP A 175 -19.52 -3.32 20.89
N ILE A 176 -18.94 -2.14 21.15
CA ILE A 176 -18.69 -1.65 22.52
C ILE A 176 -20.02 -1.48 23.27
N PHE A 177 -21.00 -0.84 22.65
CA PHE A 177 -22.31 -0.59 23.25
C PHE A 177 -23.27 -1.78 23.14
N GLY A 178 -22.93 -2.81 22.36
CA GLY A 178 -23.75 -4.01 22.19
C GLY A 178 -25.04 -3.74 21.42
N VAL A 179 -24.95 -2.89 20.41
CA VAL A 179 -26.07 -2.44 19.58
C VAL A 179 -25.72 -2.55 18.11
N ASP A 180 -26.74 -2.75 17.28
CA ASP A 180 -26.69 -2.62 15.82
C ASP A 180 -27.75 -1.62 15.37
N TYR A 181 -27.74 -1.26 14.09
CA TYR A 181 -28.85 -0.57 13.46
C TYR A 181 -29.31 -1.29 12.19
N ASP A 182 -30.62 -1.23 11.92
CA ASP A 182 -31.16 -1.69 10.64
C ASP A 182 -31.06 -0.61 9.56
N LYS A 183 -31.40 -0.97 8.32
CA LYS A 183 -31.41 -0.06 7.16
C LYS A 183 -32.26 1.21 7.39
N SER A 184 -33.25 1.13 8.27
CA SER A 184 -34.09 2.28 8.64
C SER A 184 -33.54 3.10 9.81
N GLY A 185 -32.31 2.83 10.25
CA GLY A 185 -31.66 3.52 11.37
C GLY A 185 -32.22 3.18 12.74
N ARG A 186 -33.01 2.09 12.89
CA ARG A 186 -33.53 1.69 14.21
C ARG A 186 -32.44 0.95 14.98
N ILE A 187 -32.18 1.39 16.22
CA ILE A 187 -31.18 0.78 17.09
C ILE A 187 -31.72 -0.53 17.69
N ILE A 188 -30.97 -1.61 17.52
CA ILE A 188 -31.33 -2.97 17.94
C ILE A 188 -30.34 -3.44 19.00
N SER A 189 -30.84 -3.92 20.14
CA SER A 189 -30.01 -4.53 21.18
C SER A 189 -29.54 -5.93 20.76
N ARG A 190 -28.23 -6.18 20.78
CA ARG A 190 -27.67 -7.53 20.55
C ARG A 190 -27.99 -8.52 21.68
N THR A 191 -28.23 -8.01 22.89
CA THR A 191 -28.48 -8.81 24.10
C THR A 191 -29.98 -8.91 24.46
N GLY A 192 -30.86 -8.29 23.67
CA GLY A 192 -32.30 -8.24 23.91
C GLY A 192 -32.72 -7.40 25.13
N THR A 193 -31.79 -6.65 25.72
CA THR A 193 -32.10 -5.71 26.80
C THR A 193 -32.80 -4.46 26.26
N LYS A 194 -33.66 -3.83 27.06
CA LYS A 194 -34.28 -2.56 26.67
C LYS A 194 -33.22 -1.45 26.69
N ILE A 195 -33.06 -0.76 25.56
CA ILE A 195 -32.04 0.28 25.37
C ILE A 195 -32.70 1.66 25.31
N ASP A 196 -32.02 2.64 25.89
CA ASP A 196 -32.33 4.05 25.72
C ASP A 196 -31.54 4.56 24.50
N GLU A 197 -32.19 4.55 23.34
CA GLU A 197 -31.57 4.83 22.04
C GLU A 197 -30.91 6.22 22.00
N GLU A 198 -31.58 7.24 22.55
CA GLU A 198 -31.09 8.62 22.58
C GLU A 198 -29.87 8.76 23.50
N ALA A 199 -29.90 8.12 24.68
CA ALA A 199 -28.78 8.16 25.61
C ALA A 199 -27.53 7.48 25.03
N VAL A 200 -27.70 6.34 24.34
CA VAL A 200 -26.59 5.61 23.70
C VAL A 200 -25.96 6.44 22.57
N LEU A 201 -26.78 7.00 21.67
CA LEU A 201 -26.28 7.80 20.56
C LEU A 201 -25.54 9.06 21.05
N LYS A 202 -26.09 9.73 22.08
CA LYS A 202 -25.43 10.88 22.69
C LYS A 202 -24.07 10.52 23.29
N GLU A 203 -23.98 9.36 23.94
CA GLU A 203 -22.74 8.88 24.53
C GLU A 203 -21.68 8.57 23.46
N MET A 204 -22.07 7.97 22.33
CA MET A 204 -21.19 7.75 21.18
C MET A 204 -20.69 9.06 20.58
N LEU A 205 -21.57 10.04 20.38
CA LEU A 205 -21.22 11.37 19.88
C LEU A 205 -20.24 12.10 20.83
N GLU A 206 -20.41 11.93 22.14
CA GLU A 206 -19.47 12.44 23.14
C GLU A 206 -18.08 11.81 23.03
N ILE A 207 -18.00 10.48 22.80
CA ILE A 207 -16.73 9.77 22.58
C ILE A 207 -16.04 10.32 21.34
N VAL A 208 -16.71 10.35 20.19
CA VAL A 208 -16.14 10.85 18.93
C VAL A 208 -15.67 12.30 19.07
N ALA A 209 -16.42 13.13 19.80
CA ALA A 209 -16.05 14.51 20.09
C ALA A 209 -14.80 14.65 20.99
N GLU A 210 -14.52 13.69 21.86
CA GLU A 210 -13.29 13.67 22.68
C GLU A 210 -12.05 13.39 21.83
N PHE A 211 -12.11 12.45 20.89
CA PHE A 211 -11.00 12.12 19.98
C PHE A 211 -10.73 13.22 18.94
N GLY A 212 -11.77 13.97 18.58
CA GLY A 212 -11.71 14.99 17.55
C GLY A 212 -11.35 16.42 18.00
N GLY A 213 -11.12 16.63 19.29
CA GLY A 213 -10.76 17.94 19.86
C GLY A 213 -11.87 19.00 19.82
N GLU A 214 -11.52 20.28 20.07
CA GLU A 214 -12.52 21.37 20.23
C GLU A 214 -13.41 21.63 19.01
N LYS A 215 -12.99 21.20 17.80
CA LYS A 215 -13.79 21.38 16.59
C LYS A 215 -14.86 20.30 16.39
N LEU A 216 -14.59 19.06 16.80
CA LEU A 216 -15.57 17.95 16.75
C LEU A 216 -16.53 17.97 17.95
N LYS A 217 -16.24 18.73 19.03
CA LYS A 217 -17.23 19.09 20.07
C LYS A 217 -18.48 19.84 19.55
N ALA A 218 -18.44 20.36 18.32
CA ALA A 218 -19.64 20.93 17.71
C ALA A 218 -20.70 19.86 17.39
N ILE A 219 -20.28 18.61 17.13
CA ILE A 219 -21.14 17.49 16.77
C ILE A 219 -21.87 16.92 17.98
N SER A 220 -21.25 16.98 19.17
CA SER A 220 -21.91 16.61 20.43
C SER A 220 -22.82 17.71 21.00
N ASN A 221 -22.96 18.85 20.33
CA ASN A 221 -23.86 19.93 20.73
C ASN A 221 -25.13 19.94 19.86
N PRO A 222 -26.30 19.51 20.40
CA PRO A 222 -27.54 19.41 19.65
C PRO A 222 -28.03 20.73 19.04
N GLU A 223 -27.83 21.86 19.73
CA GLU A 223 -28.24 23.17 19.21
C GLU A 223 -27.39 23.58 18.00
N LYS A 224 -26.09 23.29 18.02
CA LYS A 224 -25.21 23.59 16.87
C LYS A 224 -25.46 22.66 15.69
N LEU A 225 -25.82 21.41 15.96
CA LEU A 225 -26.16 20.42 14.95
C LEU A 225 -27.50 20.80 14.28
N LEU A 226 -28.49 21.22 15.08
CA LEU A 226 -29.75 21.78 14.60
C LEU A 226 -29.54 23.09 13.82
N ASP A 227 -28.74 24.02 14.34
CA ASP A 227 -28.39 25.27 13.64
C ASP A 227 -27.69 24.99 12.30
N GLY A 228 -26.84 23.95 12.24
CA GLY A 228 -26.16 23.51 11.02
C GLY A 228 -27.14 22.89 10.00
N ILE A 229 -28.05 22.04 10.46
CA ILE A 229 -29.12 21.45 9.65
C ILE A 229 -30.09 22.56 9.18
N GLU A 230 -30.50 23.49 10.04
CA GLU A 230 -31.35 24.64 9.71
C GLU A 230 -30.65 25.61 8.76
N ALA A 231 -29.34 25.83 8.89
CA ALA A 231 -28.55 26.60 7.95
C ALA A 231 -28.51 25.92 6.57
N ASN A 232 -28.35 24.59 6.52
CA ASN A 232 -28.38 23.82 5.27
C ASN A 232 -29.78 23.73 4.64
N LEU A 233 -30.84 23.63 5.43
CA LEU A 233 -32.23 23.72 4.97
C LEU A 233 -32.56 25.12 4.42
N ASN A 234 -32.03 26.18 5.04
CA ASN A 234 -32.15 27.55 4.54
C ASN A 234 -31.28 27.82 3.31
N MET A 235 -30.15 27.11 3.17
CA MET A 235 -29.41 27.03 1.90
C MET A 235 -30.20 26.24 0.86
N GLY A 236 -31.02 25.25 1.25
CA GLY A 236 -31.81 24.41 0.35
C GLY A 236 -32.69 25.19 -0.63
N SER A 237 -33.47 26.18 -0.21
CA SER A 237 -34.29 26.93 -1.18
C SER A 237 -33.44 27.72 -2.19
N SER A 238 -32.34 28.32 -1.75
CA SER A 238 -31.57 29.28 -2.57
C SER A 238 -30.39 28.65 -3.32
N ALA A 239 -29.81 27.57 -2.80
CA ALA A 239 -28.77 26.77 -3.43
C ALA A 239 -29.35 25.76 -4.43
N ILE A 240 -30.51 25.14 -4.13
CA ILE A 240 -31.24 24.32 -5.13
C ILE A 240 -31.72 25.22 -6.27
N THR A 241 -32.26 26.40 -5.97
CA THR A 241 -32.64 27.38 -7.00
C THR A 241 -31.42 27.90 -7.77
N SER A 242 -30.29 28.16 -7.12
CA SER A 242 -29.06 28.62 -7.81
C SER A 242 -28.40 27.52 -8.63
N PHE A 243 -28.41 26.27 -8.16
CA PHE A 243 -27.92 25.11 -8.88
C PHE A 243 -28.83 24.81 -10.08
N ALA A 244 -30.14 24.79 -9.88
CA ALA A 244 -31.12 24.60 -10.94
C ALA A 244 -31.10 25.73 -11.98
N GLN A 245 -30.87 26.99 -11.57
CA GLN A 245 -30.73 28.13 -12.51
C GLN A 245 -29.35 28.21 -13.19
N SER A 246 -28.28 27.73 -12.56
CA SER A 246 -26.93 27.73 -13.15
C SER A 246 -26.66 26.53 -14.06
N HIS A 247 -27.41 25.44 -13.87
CA HIS A 247 -27.30 24.20 -14.64
C HIS A 247 -28.55 23.94 -15.51
N GLY A 248 -29.46 24.91 -15.63
CA GLY A 248 -30.56 24.91 -16.61
C GLY A 248 -31.77 24.01 -16.27
N LEU A 249 -31.86 23.50 -15.04
CA LEU A 249 -32.98 22.69 -14.53
C LEU A 249 -34.18 23.55 -14.08
N GLN A 250 -33.98 24.85 -13.89
CA GLN A 250 -35.03 25.83 -13.57
C GLN A 250 -34.73 27.15 -14.27
N ASP A 251 -35.65 27.65 -15.10
CA ASP A 251 -35.48 28.96 -15.72
C ASP A 251 -35.48 30.07 -14.66
N LYS A 252 -34.61 31.07 -14.86
CA LYS A 252 -34.66 32.30 -14.09
C LYS A 252 -35.95 33.03 -14.45
N ALA A 253 -36.77 33.37 -13.45
CA ALA A 253 -38.07 34.00 -13.67
C ALA A 253 -37.93 35.20 -14.65
N PRO A 254 -38.68 35.21 -15.77
CA PRO A 254 -38.63 36.31 -16.72
C PRO A 254 -39.26 37.55 -16.08
N ASP A 255 -38.62 38.71 -16.24
CA ASP A 255 -39.31 39.99 -16.06
C ASP A 255 -40.54 39.97 -16.96
N GLU A 256 -41.71 40.28 -16.38
CA GLU A 256 -43.00 40.29 -17.07
C GLU A 256 -42.91 41.07 -18.39
N THR A 257 -42.87 40.37 -19.52
CA THR A 257 -43.62 40.71 -20.74
C THR A 257 -43.40 39.67 -21.85
N ASP A 258 -44.50 39.41 -22.55
CA ASP A 258 -44.70 38.65 -23.78
C ASP A 258 -44.94 37.13 -23.70
N ASN A 259 -46.24 36.84 -23.92
CA ASN A 259 -46.82 35.57 -24.30
C ASN A 259 -46.16 35.01 -25.56
N ASP A 260 -45.82 33.71 -25.55
CA ASP A 260 -46.34 32.79 -26.56
C ASP A 260 -46.24 31.34 -26.08
N SER A 261 -47.35 30.63 -26.26
CA SER A 261 -47.60 29.23 -25.89
C SER A 261 -46.86 28.24 -26.80
N VAL A 262 -46.23 27.21 -26.22
CA VAL A 262 -45.93 25.97 -26.94
C VAL A 262 -46.32 24.75 -26.10
N THR A 263 -47.28 24.02 -26.65
CA THR A 263 -47.85 22.74 -26.24
C THR A 263 -46.91 21.55 -26.48
N ASP A 264 -47.00 20.55 -25.59
CA ASP A 264 -46.84 19.09 -25.78
C ASP A 264 -45.78 18.56 -26.76
N ILE A 265 -44.66 18.08 -26.23
CA ILE A 265 -43.82 17.06 -26.89
C ILE A 265 -43.35 16.02 -25.85
N TYR A 266 -44.29 15.25 -25.30
CA TYR A 266 -44.02 13.95 -24.67
C TYR A 266 -44.88 12.89 -25.35
N THR A 267 -44.58 12.59 -26.61
CA THR A 267 -44.97 11.34 -27.26
C THR A 267 -43.94 11.03 -28.34
N ASN A 268 -42.87 10.34 -27.95
CA ASN A 268 -42.14 9.32 -28.71
C ASN A 268 -40.81 9.03 -28.02
N SER A 269 -40.64 7.79 -27.53
CA SER A 269 -39.30 7.25 -27.25
C SER A 269 -38.47 7.29 -28.53
N PRO A 270 -37.26 7.87 -28.54
CA PRO A 270 -36.36 7.72 -29.67
C PRO A 270 -35.82 6.29 -29.68
N GLU A 271 -35.93 5.61 -30.82
CA GLU A 271 -35.14 4.41 -31.13
C GLU A 271 -33.64 4.67 -30.90
N PRO A 272 -32.85 3.66 -30.50
CA PRO A 272 -31.43 3.82 -30.26
C PRO A 272 -30.73 4.15 -31.59
N LYS A 273 -30.19 5.37 -31.70
CA LYS A 273 -29.33 5.76 -32.81
C LYS A 273 -28.01 6.33 -32.30
N ASN A 274 -26.96 5.55 -32.58
CA ASN A 274 -25.52 5.84 -32.55
C ASN A 274 -24.79 5.75 -31.19
N ASP A 275 -23.87 4.76 -31.10
CA ASP A 275 -22.78 4.63 -30.12
C ASP A 275 -21.81 5.84 -30.17
N LYS A 276 -22.23 7.02 -29.69
CA LYS A 276 -21.31 8.16 -29.52
C LYS A 276 -20.47 7.96 -28.25
N GLU A 277 -19.14 8.02 -28.32
CA GLU A 277 -18.22 7.96 -27.16
C GLU A 277 -18.56 9.01 -26.07
N PHE A 278 -18.23 8.76 -24.80
CA PHE A 278 -18.39 9.77 -23.74
C PHE A 278 -17.42 10.94 -23.98
N GLY A 279 -17.91 12.19 -23.89
CA GLY A 279 -17.10 13.39 -24.09
C GLY A 279 -17.68 14.37 -25.12
N PHE A 280 -17.01 15.52 -25.26
CA PHE A 280 -17.35 16.56 -26.25
C PHE A 280 -16.83 16.19 -27.65
N ASN A 281 -17.43 15.19 -28.28
CA ASN A 281 -17.10 14.78 -29.65
C ASN A 281 -17.30 15.91 -30.69
N SER A 282 -18.19 16.85 -30.41
CA SER A 282 -18.48 18.06 -31.19
C SER A 282 -17.31 19.05 -31.21
N LEU A 283 -16.35 18.90 -30.30
CA LEU A 283 -15.11 19.69 -30.24
C LEU A 283 -13.92 18.99 -30.92
N LYS A 284 -14.10 17.77 -31.47
CA LYS A 284 -13.07 17.12 -32.30
C LYS A 284 -12.96 17.84 -33.64
N ILE A 285 -12.13 18.89 -33.71
CA ILE A 285 -11.93 19.68 -34.91
C ILE A 285 -11.14 18.84 -35.95
N PRO A 286 -11.57 18.80 -37.23
CA PRO A 286 -10.82 18.12 -38.30
C PRO A 286 -9.43 18.73 -38.49
N ASN A 287 -8.50 17.93 -39.03
CA ASN A 287 -7.12 18.35 -39.27
C ASN A 287 -7.07 19.66 -40.07
N LEU A 288 -6.45 20.69 -39.49
CA LEU A 288 -6.38 22.04 -40.05
C LEU A 288 -5.77 22.08 -41.47
N PHE A 289 -4.80 21.21 -41.77
CA PHE A 289 -4.24 21.08 -43.11
C PHE A 289 -5.23 20.47 -44.11
N ALA A 290 -6.03 19.49 -43.69
CA ALA A 290 -7.05 18.89 -44.56
C ALA A 290 -8.19 19.88 -44.84
N VAL A 291 -8.56 20.71 -43.87
CA VAL A 291 -9.56 21.76 -44.03
C VAL A 291 -9.10 22.82 -45.04
N ILE A 292 -7.81 23.19 -45.09
CA ILE A 292 -7.35 24.21 -46.05
C ILE A 292 -7.47 23.75 -47.51
N PHE A 293 -7.30 22.46 -47.79
CA PHE A 293 -7.20 21.93 -49.16
C PHE A 293 -8.40 21.09 -49.62
N ASN A 294 -9.38 20.82 -48.74
CA ASN A 294 -10.54 20.00 -49.07
C ASN A 294 -11.85 20.73 -48.78
N LYS A 295 -12.63 20.98 -49.83
CA LYS A 295 -13.91 21.70 -49.78
C LYS A 295 -14.98 20.98 -48.94
N ASP A 296 -14.96 19.66 -48.92
CA ASP A 296 -15.88 18.86 -48.10
C ASP A 296 -15.55 19.04 -46.61
N ARG A 297 -14.25 19.10 -46.25
CA ARG A 297 -13.78 19.38 -44.88
C ARG A 297 -14.02 20.82 -44.43
N GLN A 298 -14.02 21.78 -45.36
CA GLN A 298 -14.43 23.17 -45.09
C GLN A 298 -15.93 23.25 -44.79
N THR A 299 -16.73 22.53 -45.58
CA THR A 299 -18.19 22.47 -45.40
C THR A 299 -18.55 21.78 -44.08
N GLU A 300 -17.82 20.72 -43.71
CA GLU A 300 -17.93 20.04 -42.42
C GLU A 300 -17.60 20.99 -41.25
N LEU A 301 -16.50 21.75 -41.33
CA LEU A 301 -16.14 22.73 -40.29
C LEU A 301 -17.18 23.87 -40.18
N GLU A 302 -17.71 24.36 -41.30
CA GLU A 302 -18.79 25.35 -41.30
C GLU A 302 -20.08 24.81 -40.70
N ASP A 303 -20.44 23.56 -41.00
CA ASP A 303 -21.63 22.91 -40.46
C ASP A 303 -21.47 22.61 -38.96
N MET A 304 -20.27 22.18 -38.53
CA MET A 304 -19.92 22.09 -37.11
C MET A 304 -20.09 23.46 -36.46
N ALA A 305 -19.46 24.52 -36.98
CA ALA A 305 -19.52 25.87 -36.43
C ALA A 305 -20.95 26.44 -36.33
N LYS A 306 -21.78 26.21 -37.35
CA LYS A 306 -23.20 26.62 -37.36
C LYS A 306 -24.03 25.86 -36.34
N ASN A 307 -23.70 24.59 -36.09
CA ASN A 307 -24.44 23.71 -35.20
C ASN A 307 -23.74 23.44 -33.86
N ILE A 308 -22.67 24.19 -33.48
CA ILE A 308 -21.89 23.96 -32.23
C ILE A 308 -22.82 23.86 -31.03
N GLN A 309 -23.77 24.80 -30.89
CA GLN A 309 -24.68 24.83 -29.76
C GLN A 309 -25.54 23.56 -29.68
N LYS A 310 -26.08 23.13 -30.83
CA LYS A 310 -26.90 21.92 -30.94
C LYS A 310 -26.07 20.66 -30.69
N ASN A 311 -24.89 20.57 -31.29
CA ASN A 311 -24.01 19.40 -31.18
C ASN A 311 -23.42 19.27 -29.77
N MET A 312 -23.11 20.38 -29.10
CA MET A 312 -22.69 20.37 -27.69
C MET A 312 -23.84 19.98 -26.76
N ALA A 313 -25.07 20.40 -27.04
CA ALA A 313 -26.24 19.96 -26.28
C ALA A 313 -26.50 18.45 -26.46
N GLU A 314 -26.38 17.93 -27.70
CA GLU A 314 -26.47 16.48 -27.96
C GLU A 314 -25.35 15.69 -27.27
N ASP A 315 -24.13 16.21 -27.25
CA ASP A 315 -23.01 15.56 -26.57
C ASP A 315 -23.14 15.60 -25.05
N LEU A 316 -23.67 16.70 -24.50
CA LEU A 316 -24.00 16.79 -23.08
C LEU A 316 -25.06 15.75 -22.69
N LEU A 317 -26.10 15.61 -23.50
CA LEU A 317 -27.18 14.64 -23.27
C LEU A 317 -26.67 13.19 -23.44
N ASN A 318 -25.74 12.95 -24.37
CA ASN A 318 -25.06 11.67 -24.51
C ASN A 318 -24.14 11.36 -23.31
N MET A 319 -23.40 12.35 -22.81
CA MET A 319 -22.59 12.20 -21.60
C MET A 319 -23.45 11.95 -20.37
N GLU A 320 -24.58 12.64 -20.24
CA GLU A 320 -25.55 12.41 -19.16
C GLU A 320 -26.12 10.99 -19.23
N GLN A 321 -26.57 10.53 -20.40
CA GLN A 321 -27.07 9.17 -20.58
C GLN A 321 -26.01 8.12 -20.27
N LYS A 322 -24.77 8.30 -20.75
CA LYS A 322 -23.68 7.36 -20.50
C LYS A 322 -23.22 7.38 -19.05
N LEU A 323 -23.23 8.53 -18.38
CA LEU A 323 -22.96 8.64 -16.96
C LEU A 323 -24.05 7.92 -16.16
N PHE A 324 -25.33 8.13 -16.48
CA PHE A 324 -26.44 7.44 -15.82
C PHE A 324 -26.41 5.93 -16.06
N GLU A 325 -26.10 5.50 -17.28
CA GLU A 325 -25.91 4.08 -17.63
C GLU A 325 -24.71 3.47 -16.89
N PHE A 326 -23.59 4.20 -16.80
CA PHE A 326 -22.44 3.80 -15.99
C PHE A 326 -22.82 3.66 -14.51
N LEU A 327 -23.45 4.67 -13.92
CA LEU A 327 -23.83 4.70 -12.51
C LEU A 327 -24.87 3.63 -12.16
N LYS A 328 -25.79 3.33 -13.07
CA LYS A 328 -26.78 2.26 -12.88
C LYS A 328 -26.16 0.87 -13.02
N ASN A 329 -25.23 0.69 -13.96
CA ASN A 329 -24.59 -0.60 -14.22
C ASN A 329 -23.38 -0.86 -13.30
N SER A 330 -22.87 0.15 -12.59
CA SER A 330 -21.72 0.02 -11.68
C SER A 330 -22.07 -0.71 -10.38
N GLY A 331 -23.36 -0.80 -10.04
CA GLY A 331 -23.83 -1.44 -8.80
C GLY A 331 -23.85 -0.54 -7.57
N HIS A 332 -23.29 0.67 -7.65
CA HIS A 332 -23.12 1.60 -6.52
C HIS A 332 -24.30 2.54 -6.26
N LEU A 333 -25.33 2.53 -7.11
CA LEU A 333 -26.59 3.28 -6.89
C LEU A 333 -27.80 2.33 -7.02
N ILE A 334 -27.65 1.12 -6.46
CA ILE A 334 -28.70 0.09 -6.42
C ILE A 334 -29.06 -0.15 -4.96
N ASP A 335 -30.37 -0.30 -4.70
CA ASP A 335 -30.95 -0.45 -3.37
C ASP A 335 -30.61 0.74 -2.45
N ASP A 336 -29.57 0.60 -1.63
CA ASP A 336 -29.14 1.54 -0.58
C ASP A 336 -27.75 2.15 -0.88
N GLY A 337 -27.10 1.79 -1.98
CA GLY A 337 -25.73 2.25 -2.24
C GLY A 337 -25.64 3.73 -2.62
N ASP A 338 -24.63 4.40 -2.06
CA ASP A 338 -24.41 5.84 -2.20
C ASP A 338 -23.17 6.21 -3.04
N LEU A 339 -23.24 7.37 -3.69
CA LEU A 339 -22.10 8.00 -4.36
C LEU A 339 -21.69 9.29 -3.65
N HIS A 340 -20.50 9.28 -3.05
CA HIS A 340 -19.90 10.44 -2.40
C HIS A 340 -18.74 11.05 -3.19
N VAL A 341 -18.79 12.37 -3.38
CA VAL A 341 -17.67 13.15 -3.95
C VAL A 341 -17.39 14.36 -3.09
N SER A 342 -16.14 14.53 -2.66
CA SER A 342 -15.74 15.69 -1.87
C SER A 342 -14.47 16.36 -2.36
N LEU A 343 -14.58 17.68 -2.49
CA LEU A 343 -13.47 18.60 -2.78
C LEU A 343 -13.09 19.45 -1.55
N GLY A 344 -13.71 19.18 -0.41
CA GLY A 344 -13.41 19.87 0.85
C GLY A 344 -12.10 19.40 1.47
N ASN A 345 -11.50 20.21 2.34
CA ASN A 345 -10.20 19.89 2.93
C ASN A 345 -10.27 18.81 4.02
N TYR A 346 -11.33 18.79 4.83
CA TYR A 346 -11.53 17.86 5.93
C TYR A 346 -12.86 17.14 5.74
N ASN A 347 -12.82 15.85 5.39
CA ASN A 347 -13.99 15.06 5.06
C ASN A 347 -14.14 13.92 6.07
N PHE A 348 -15.35 13.79 6.60
CA PHE A 348 -15.78 12.74 7.50
C PHE A 348 -17.10 12.21 6.96
N THR A 349 -17.12 10.96 6.53
CA THR A 349 -18.29 10.39 5.89
C THR A 349 -18.56 8.99 6.40
N PHE A 350 -19.82 8.73 6.74
CA PHE A 350 -20.33 7.42 7.11
C PHE A 350 -21.27 6.99 6.00
N GLY A 351 -20.94 5.94 5.26
CA GLY A 351 -21.74 5.38 4.16
C GLY A 351 -23.05 4.82 4.71
N GLY A 352 -22.97 3.75 5.49
CA GLY A 352 -24.10 3.15 6.16
C GLY A 352 -24.29 1.71 5.71
N HIS A 353 -25.47 1.35 5.24
CA HIS A 353 -25.69 0.11 4.51
C HIS A 353 -25.70 0.41 3.02
N GLY A 354 -25.31 -0.56 2.20
CA GLY A 354 -25.33 -0.37 0.75
C GLY A 354 -23.95 -0.57 0.16
N ARG A 355 -23.88 -0.48 -1.17
CA ARG A 355 -22.62 -0.58 -1.89
C ARG A 355 -22.18 0.84 -2.24
N ASP A 356 -21.34 1.41 -1.40
CA ASP A 356 -21.01 2.82 -1.47
C ASP A 356 -19.75 3.08 -2.31
N LEU A 357 -19.67 4.26 -2.90
CA LEU A 357 -18.51 4.74 -3.64
C LEU A 357 -18.16 6.15 -3.20
N ALA A 358 -16.98 6.31 -2.60
CA ALA A 358 -16.46 7.62 -2.17
C ALA A 358 -15.18 8.00 -2.93
N ALA A 359 -15.08 9.24 -3.40
CA ALA A 359 -13.90 9.76 -4.11
C ALA A 359 -13.54 11.18 -3.65
N TYR A 360 -12.49 11.30 -2.82
CA TYR A 360 -12.13 12.52 -2.10
C TYR A 360 -10.74 13.04 -2.48
N LEU A 361 -10.65 14.37 -2.65
CA LEU A 361 -9.43 15.09 -3.01
C LEU A 361 -8.94 16.05 -1.91
N GLY A 362 -9.53 15.97 -0.71
CA GLY A 362 -9.22 16.84 0.43
C GLY A 362 -7.86 16.55 1.06
N ASP A 363 -7.38 17.46 1.91
CA ASP A 363 -6.14 17.23 2.69
C ASP A 363 -6.28 16.02 3.63
N ASN A 364 -7.42 15.93 4.33
CA ASN A 364 -7.73 14.86 5.27
C ASN A 364 -9.08 14.23 4.95
N ASN A 365 -9.09 12.94 4.64
CA ASN A 365 -10.27 12.24 4.18
C ASN A 365 -10.52 11.01 5.06
N ASN A 366 -11.71 10.91 5.63
CA ASN A 366 -12.11 9.79 6.49
C ASN A 366 -13.44 9.26 5.99
N PHE A 367 -13.47 7.98 5.64
CA PHE A 367 -14.67 7.30 5.16
C PHE A 367 -14.84 5.98 5.90
N TRP A 368 -16.02 5.78 6.47
CA TRP A 368 -16.48 4.53 7.06
C TRP A 368 -17.58 4.00 6.15
N GLY A 369 -17.33 2.90 5.44
CA GLY A 369 -18.26 2.28 4.50
C GLY A 369 -19.47 1.71 5.24
N GLY A 370 -19.22 0.78 6.15
CA GLY A 370 -20.23 0.20 7.02
C GLY A 370 -20.59 -1.20 6.58
N ASN A 371 -21.84 -1.43 6.16
CA ASN A 371 -22.30 -2.73 5.67
C ASN A 371 -22.52 -2.72 4.16
N GLY A 372 -21.69 -3.44 3.43
CA GLY A 372 -21.81 -3.72 2.00
C GLY A 372 -20.45 -3.69 1.33
N ASP A 373 -20.42 -3.79 0.01
CA ASP A 373 -19.16 -3.80 -0.74
C ASP A 373 -18.75 -2.37 -1.12
N ASP A 374 -17.93 -1.72 -0.32
CA ASP A 374 -17.65 -0.30 -0.40
C ASP A 374 -16.34 0.00 -1.13
N VAL A 375 -16.30 1.13 -1.83
CA VAL A 375 -15.11 1.55 -2.60
C VAL A 375 -14.72 2.96 -2.24
N PHE A 376 -13.45 3.17 -1.90
CA PHE A 376 -12.93 4.48 -1.54
C PHE A 376 -11.65 4.86 -2.26
N TYR A 377 -11.70 6.01 -2.93
CA TYR A 377 -10.56 6.70 -3.50
C TYR A 377 -10.23 7.94 -2.66
N GLY A 378 -9.18 7.82 -1.84
CA GLY A 378 -8.70 8.92 -1.00
C GLY A 378 -7.41 9.50 -1.52
N MET A 379 -7.42 10.77 -1.94
CA MET A 379 -6.20 11.51 -2.28
C MET A 379 -6.03 12.67 -1.31
N GLY A 380 -4.83 12.88 -0.78
CA GLY A 380 -4.61 13.95 0.18
C GLY A 380 -3.31 13.85 0.95
N ILE A 381 -3.25 14.50 2.10
CA ILE A 381 -2.15 14.35 3.06
C ILE A 381 -2.40 13.11 3.92
N SER A 382 -3.60 12.98 4.47
CA SER A 382 -3.97 11.90 5.39
C SER A 382 -5.30 11.28 4.99
N ASN A 383 -5.33 9.97 4.75
CA ASN A 383 -6.56 9.26 4.39
C ASN A 383 -6.81 8.10 5.36
N ILE A 384 -8.04 7.97 5.85
CA ILE A 384 -8.50 6.85 6.65
C ILE A 384 -9.69 6.23 5.94
N PHE A 385 -9.64 4.92 5.74
CA PHE A 385 -10.75 4.11 5.28
C PHE A 385 -11.06 3.01 6.28
N THR A 386 -12.34 2.78 6.53
CA THR A 386 -12.85 1.59 7.19
C THR A 386 -13.90 1.00 6.28
N GLY A 387 -13.66 -0.18 5.74
CA GLY A 387 -14.58 -0.92 4.88
C GLY A 387 -15.79 -1.38 5.69
N GLY A 388 -15.56 -2.30 6.62
CA GLY A 388 -16.56 -2.79 7.55
C GLY A 388 -16.96 -4.22 7.19
N LYS A 389 -18.23 -4.46 6.87
CA LYS A 389 -18.69 -5.79 6.45
C LYS A 389 -18.96 -5.81 4.96
N GLY A 390 -18.23 -6.64 4.23
CA GLY A 390 -18.38 -6.80 2.79
C GLY A 390 -17.02 -6.86 2.13
N ASN A 391 -16.99 -6.91 0.81
CA ASN A 391 -15.73 -6.96 0.07
C ASN A 391 -15.35 -5.54 -0.37
N ASP A 392 -14.43 -4.92 0.36
CA ASP A 392 -14.15 -3.50 0.28
C ASP A 392 -12.87 -3.19 -0.50
N VAL A 393 -12.85 -2.01 -1.15
CA VAL A 393 -11.69 -1.58 -1.96
C VAL A 393 -11.25 -0.18 -1.56
N GLY A 394 -10.08 -0.08 -0.95
CA GLY A 394 -9.44 1.19 -0.60
C GLY A 394 -8.24 1.51 -1.49
N VAL A 395 -8.29 2.64 -2.19
CA VAL A 395 -7.13 3.21 -2.90
C VAL A 395 -6.78 4.55 -2.27
N LEU A 396 -5.75 4.55 -1.43
CA LEU A 396 -5.34 5.70 -0.64
C LEU A 396 -3.97 6.20 -1.08
N MET A 397 -3.92 7.46 -1.52
CA MET A 397 -2.70 8.12 -1.96
C MET A 397 -2.46 9.39 -1.14
N GLY A 398 -1.25 9.52 -0.61
CA GLY A 398 -0.93 10.68 0.23
C GLY A 398 0.34 10.54 1.03
N ARG A 399 0.46 11.29 2.13
CA ARG A 399 1.59 11.14 3.06
C ARG A 399 1.35 10.00 4.04
N GLU A 400 0.16 9.95 4.61
CA GLU A 400 -0.26 9.02 5.67
C GLU A 400 -1.57 8.36 5.25
N ASN A 401 -1.58 7.04 5.14
CA ASN A 401 -2.80 6.30 4.78
C ASN A 401 -3.06 5.20 5.81
N THR A 402 -4.32 5.05 6.21
CA THR A 402 -4.77 3.97 7.08
C THR A 402 -5.99 3.30 6.46
N MET A 403 -5.98 1.98 6.36
CA MET A 403 -7.14 1.19 5.97
C MET A 403 -7.43 0.12 7.01
N PHE A 404 -8.72 -0.04 7.33
CA PHE A 404 -9.30 -1.16 8.05
C PHE A 404 -10.24 -1.87 7.08
N GLY A 405 -10.01 -3.15 6.78
CA GLY A 405 -10.89 -3.98 5.97
C GLY A 405 -12.08 -4.50 6.79
N ASP A 406 -11.75 -5.09 7.94
CA ASP A 406 -12.63 -5.74 8.91
C ASP A 406 -13.09 -7.14 8.44
N ALA A 407 -14.28 -7.32 7.84
CA ALA A 407 -14.77 -8.66 7.48
C ALA A 407 -15.22 -8.75 6.02
N GLY A 408 -14.58 -9.63 5.26
CA GLY A 408 -14.82 -9.89 3.84
C GLY A 408 -13.51 -9.93 3.07
N ASP A 409 -13.57 -10.20 1.76
CA ASP A 409 -12.36 -10.24 0.91
C ASP A 409 -12.01 -8.81 0.45
N ASP A 410 -11.03 -8.18 1.08
CA ASP A 410 -10.71 -6.77 0.94
C ASP A 410 -9.49 -6.48 0.05
N VAL A 411 -9.47 -5.29 -0.55
CA VAL A 411 -8.36 -4.83 -1.41
C VAL A 411 -7.84 -3.46 -0.96
N ALA A 412 -6.61 -3.43 -0.47
CA ALA A 412 -5.92 -2.21 -0.02
C ALA A 412 -4.77 -1.82 -0.94
N VAL A 413 -4.83 -0.62 -1.53
CA VAL A 413 -3.71 -0.01 -2.27
C VAL A 413 -3.32 1.29 -1.57
N LEU A 414 -2.25 1.25 -0.78
CA LEU A 414 -1.80 2.38 0.02
C LEU A 414 -0.44 2.90 -0.48
N ALA A 415 -0.44 4.12 -1.01
CA ALA A 415 0.75 4.77 -1.52
C ALA A 415 1.05 6.05 -0.74
N GLY A 416 2.17 6.06 -0.02
CA GLY A 416 2.56 7.19 0.82
C GLY A 416 3.82 6.99 1.62
N ARG A 417 4.15 7.94 2.50
CA ARG A 417 5.32 7.81 3.37
C ARG A 417 5.07 6.81 4.49
N VAL A 418 3.89 6.90 5.12
CA VAL A 418 3.46 6.06 6.23
C VAL A 418 2.15 5.39 5.84
N ASN A 419 2.11 4.06 5.83
CA ASN A 419 0.90 3.31 5.48
C ASN A 419 0.56 2.32 6.60
N THR A 420 -0.71 2.24 6.98
CA THR A 420 -1.20 1.29 7.98
C THR A 420 -2.36 0.51 7.38
N ALA A 421 -2.31 -0.81 7.41
CA ALA A 421 -3.38 -1.67 6.91
C ALA A 421 -3.66 -2.77 7.94
N TYR A 422 -4.93 -2.92 8.31
CA TYR A 422 -5.45 -4.06 9.07
C TYR A 422 -6.62 -4.60 8.26
N LEU A 423 -6.52 -5.78 7.66
CA LEU A 423 -7.53 -6.25 6.70
C LEU A 423 -8.56 -7.16 7.37
N GLY A 424 -8.14 -8.04 8.26
CA GLY A 424 -9.05 -8.72 9.18
C GLY A 424 -9.37 -10.13 8.73
N GLU A 425 -10.64 -10.46 8.55
CA GLU A 425 -11.07 -11.82 8.19
C GLU A 425 -11.49 -11.86 6.72
N GLY A 426 -10.83 -12.69 5.90
CA GLY A 426 -11.12 -12.78 4.46
C GLY A 426 -9.88 -13.16 3.65
N ASN A 427 -10.03 -13.30 2.34
CA ASN A 427 -8.87 -13.50 1.45
C ASN A 427 -8.46 -12.15 0.88
N ASP A 428 -7.54 -11.48 1.57
CA ASP A 428 -7.27 -10.07 1.35
C ASP A 428 -6.10 -9.82 0.40
N GLN A 429 -6.11 -8.66 -0.22
CA GLN A 429 -5.05 -8.22 -1.13
C GLN A 429 -4.53 -6.85 -0.72
N VAL A 430 -3.24 -6.76 -0.43
CA VAL A 430 -2.62 -5.49 -0.03
C VAL A 430 -1.39 -5.15 -0.86
N PHE A 431 -1.36 -3.89 -1.31
CA PHE A 431 -0.27 -3.28 -2.04
C PHE A 431 0.18 -2.03 -1.29
N ILE A 432 1.27 -2.15 -0.56
CA ILE A 432 1.88 -1.03 0.17
C ILE A 432 3.06 -0.48 -0.62
N LEU A 433 3.04 0.82 -0.89
CA LEU A 433 4.13 1.56 -1.51
C LEU A 433 4.56 2.69 -0.56
N GLY A 434 5.68 2.53 0.16
CA GLY A 434 6.10 3.55 1.13
C GLY A 434 7.39 3.32 1.93
N GLU A 435 7.74 4.30 2.76
CA GLU A 435 8.99 4.28 3.57
C GLU A 435 8.80 3.66 4.95
N THR A 436 7.58 3.58 5.45
CA THR A 436 7.27 2.97 6.74
C THR A 436 5.84 2.48 6.69
N GLY A 437 5.58 1.32 7.26
CA GLY A 437 4.22 0.82 7.36
C GLY A 437 4.07 -0.29 8.36
N VAL A 438 2.82 -0.46 8.81
CA VAL A 438 2.38 -1.59 9.63
C VAL A 438 1.25 -2.24 8.87
N ILE A 439 1.42 -3.52 8.55
CA ILE A 439 0.48 -4.30 7.76
C ILE A 439 0.15 -5.55 8.57
N ASP A 440 -1.13 -5.79 8.73
CA ASP A 440 -1.70 -7.00 9.32
C ASP A 440 -2.80 -7.46 8.36
N THR A 441 -2.62 -8.59 7.68
CA THR A 441 -3.63 -9.08 6.73
C THR A 441 -4.70 -9.89 7.46
N GLY A 442 -4.32 -10.70 8.44
CA GLY A 442 -5.24 -11.23 9.44
C GLY A 442 -5.48 -12.73 9.25
N SER A 443 -6.69 -13.16 8.93
CA SER A 443 -6.99 -14.57 8.70
C SER A 443 -7.61 -14.81 7.34
N GLY A 444 -7.16 -15.88 6.68
CA GLY A 444 -7.59 -16.26 5.34
C GLY A 444 -6.39 -16.40 4.41
N GLN A 445 -6.61 -16.62 3.11
CA GLN A 445 -5.50 -16.76 2.17
C GLN A 445 -5.15 -15.42 1.55
N ASP A 446 -4.13 -14.77 2.09
CA ASP A 446 -3.83 -13.38 1.77
C ASP A 446 -2.74 -13.21 0.71
N TYR A 447 -2.78 -12.08 0.01
CA TYR A 447 -1.77 -11.66 -0.96
C TYR A 447 -1.22 -10.29 -0.62
N ALA A 448 0.02 -10.23 -0.11
CA ALA A 448 0.67 -9.00 0.30
C ALA A 448 1.87 -8.65 -0.59
N VAL A 449 1.88 -7.44 -1.13
CA VAL A 449 3.04 -6.84 -1.81
C VAL A 449 3.44 -5.58 -1.06
N VAL A 450 4.59 -5.62 -0.41
CA VAL A 450 5.12 -4.51 0.38
C VAL A 450 6.40 -4.00 -0.26
N ALA A 451 6.33 -2.80 -0.84
CA ALA A 451 7.44 -2.16 -1.51
C ALA A 451 7.88 -0.87 -0.79
N GLY A 452 9.18 -0.81 -0.52
CA GLY A 452 9.88 0.33 0.04
C GLY A 452 10.71 -0.07 1.27
N ASN A 453 10.76 0.79 2.29
CA ASN A 453 11.67 0.58 3.41
C ASN A 453 10.92 0.45 4.74
N PHE A 454 11.57 -0.11 5.76
CA PHE A 454 11.11 -0.08 7.17
C PHE A 454 9.64 -0.45 7.41
N ASN A 455 9.07 -1.33 6.59
CA ASN A 455 7.73 -1.85 6.78
C ASN A 455 7.76 -3.06 7.72
N GLN A 456 6.69 -3.21 8.49
CA GLN A 456 6.42 -4.36 9.35
C GLN A 456 5.14 -5.03 8.84
N LEU A 457 5.22 -6.30 8.47
CA LEU A 457 4.12 -7.11 7.96
C LEU A 457 3.92 -8.32 8.87
N THR A 458 2.67 -8.60 9.20
CA THR A 458 2.18 -9.88 9.72
C THR A 458 1.13 -10.38 8.74
N SER A 459 1.28 -11.58 8.17
CA SER A 459 0.25 -12.13 7.25
C SER A 459 -0.80 -12.98 7.98
N GLY A 460 -0.43 -13.63 9.08
CA GLY A 460 -1.39 -14.12 10.04
C GLY A 460 -1.65 -15.61 9.89
N ALA A 461 -2.86 -16.03 9.49
CA ALA A 461 -3.25 -17.45 9.51
C ALA A 461 -3.76 -17.96 8.16
N GLU A 462 -3.52 -19.25 7.91
CA GLU A 462 -3.77 -19.97 6.65
C GLU A 462 -2.60 -19.81 5.67
N LYS A 463 -2.87 -19.84 4.36
CA LYS A 463 -1.82 -19.91 3.35
C LYS A 463 -1.70 -18.57 2.64
N ASP A 464 -0.60 -17.89 2.92
CA ASP A 464 -0.37 -16.54 2.43
C ASP A 464 0.69 -16.49 1.34
N TYR A 465 0.61 -15.42 0.56
CA TYR A 465 1.59 -15.10 -0.45
C TYR A 465 2.12 -13.69 -0.27
N VAL A 466 3.38 -13.60 0.13
CA VAL A 466 4.04 -12.35 0.50
C VAL A 466 5.18 -12.02 -0.47
N VAL A 467 5.22 -10.77 -0.92
CA VAL A 467 6.34 -10.21 -1.69
C VAL A 467 6.87 -8.98 -0.99
N ILE A 468 8.10 -9.05 -0.51
CA ILE A 468 8.81 -7.94 0.11
C ILE A 468 9.80 -7.36 -0.89
N ILE A 469 9.76 -6.05 -1.11
CA ILE A 469 10.67 -5.35 -2.02
C ILE A 469 11.25 -4.12 -1.30
N GLY A 470 12.57 -4.03 -1.22
CA GLY A 470 13.26 -2.84 -0.72
C GLY A 470 14.11 -3.15 0.50
N ASN A 471 14.21 -2.24 1.48
CA ASN A 471 15.21 -2.37 2.54
C ASN A 471 14.69 -2.30 3.97
N ASN A 472 15.30 -3.07 4.87
CA ASN A 472 15.00 -3.04 6.30
C ASN A 472 13.52 -3.33 6.64
N ASN A 473 12.85 -4.13 5.82
CA ASN A 473 11.50 -4.59 6.12
C ASN A 473 11.56 -5.81 7.03
N VAL A 474 10.54 -5.97 7.87
CA VAL A 474 10.32 -7.13 8.73
C VAL A 474 9.01 -7.78 8.31
N ALA A 475 9.02 -9.08 8.06
CA ALA A 475 7.82 -9.86 7.77
C ALA A 475 7.74 -11.10 8.66
N GLU A 476 6.58 -11.32 9.25
CA GLU A 476 6.21 -12.50 10.00
C GLU A 476 5.05 -13.17 9.24
N LEU A 477 5.24 -14.38 8.70
CA LEU A 477 4.21 -15.02 7.87
C LEU A 477 3.10 -15.57 8.75
N GLY A 478 3.44 -16.33 9.79
CA GLY A 478 2.50 -16.63 10.87
C GLY A 478 2.20 -18.11 10.93
N SER A 479 0.93 -18.51 10.80
CA SER A 479 0.57 -19.93 10.86
C SER A 479 -0.02 -20.42 9.55
N GLY A 480 0.55 -21.48 8.99
CA GLY A 480 0.09 -22.14 7.77
C GLY A 480 1.22 -22.28 6.77
N ASP A 481 0.92 -22.78 5.56
CA ASP A 481 1.96 -23.13 4.59
C ASP A 481 2.20 -21.95 3.62
N ASP A 482 3.06 -21.02 4.00
CA ASP A 482 3.20 -19.71 3.37
C ASP A 482 4.23 -19.65 2.24
N TYR A 483 4.11 -18.62 1.40
CA TYR A 483 5.02 -18.37 0.28
C TYR A 483 5.56 -16.94 0.36
N CYS A 484 6.87 -16.79 0.51
CA CYS A 484 7.49 -15.47 0.56
C CYS A 484 8.57 -15.29 -0.50
N ARG A 485 8.56 -14.16 -1.19
CA ARG A 485 9.68 -13.70 -2.03
C ARG A 485 10.25 -12.40 -1.52
N VAL A 486 11.56 -12.39 -1.30
CA VAL A 486 12.26 -11.27 -0.67
C VAL A 486 13.25 -10.64 -1.65
N PHE A 487 12.99 -9.40 -2.03
CA PHE A 487 13.84 -8.58 -2.88
C PHE A 487 14.42 -7.40 -2.09
N GLY A 488 15.66 -7.03 -2.41
CA GLY A 488 16.34 -5.90 -1.78
C GLY A 488 17.17 -6.31 -0.56
N ASN A 489 17.39 -5.41 0.40
CA ASN A 489 18.51 -5.57 1.35
C ASN A 489 18.09 -5.44 2.81
N GLN A 490 18.82 -6.12 3.70
CA GLN A 490 18.63 -5.98 5.15
C GLN A 490 17.20 -6.31 5.62
N ASN A 491 16.48 -7.14 4.87
CA ASN A 491 15.14 -7.56 5.27
C ASN A 491 15.26 -8.70 6.28
N GLN A 492 14.28 -8.80 7.17
CA GLN A 492 14.11 -9.91 8.08
C GLN A 492 12.78 -10.59 7.79
N VAL A 493 12.80 -11.90 7.56
CA VAL A 493 11.58 -12.69 7.33
C VAL A 493 11.61 -13.91 8.23
N SER A 494 10.48 -14.18 8.89
CA SER A 494 10.22 -15.39 9.66
C SER A 494 8.99 -16.08 9.11
N GLY A 495 9.09 -17.36 8.73
CA GLY A 495 7.94 -18.19 8.36
C GLY A 495 7.01 -18.45 9.54
N ASN A 496 7.61 -18.72 10.70
CA ASN A 496 6.96 -19.02 11.98
C ASN A 496 6.44 -20.45 12.08
N SER A 497 5.17 -20.77 11.82
CA SER A 497 4.64 -22.12 11.98
C SER A 497 3.98 -22.62 10.70
N GLY A 498 4.35 -23.80 10.22
CA GLY A 498 3.81 -24.40 9.00
C GLY A 498 4.94 -24.79 8.05
N SER A 499 4.60 -25.32 6.87
CA SER A 499 5.62 -25.70 5.87
C SER A 499 5.80 -24.59 4.86
N ASP A 500 6.75 -23.68 5.13
CA ASP A 500 6.89 -22.42 4.43
C ASP A 500 7.86 -22.51 3.25
N LYS A 501 7.60 -21.72 2.21
CA LYS A 501 8.51 -21.55 1.06
C LYS A 501 9.01 -20.13 0.95
N ILE A 502 10.28 -19.90 1.29
CA ILE A 502 10.88 -18.55 1.31
C ILE A 502 12.04 -18.46 0.31
N ALA A 503 11.90 -17.59 -0.69
CA ALA A 503 12.93 -17.31 -1.69
C ALA A 503 13.57 -15.94 -1.50
N LEU A 504 14.88 -15.92 -1.29
CA LEU A 504 15.69 -14.71 -1.08
C LEU A 504 16.47 -14.32 -2.34
N MET A 505 16.19 -13.11 -2.81
CA MET A 505 16.79 -12.45 -3.98
C MET A 505 17.43 -11.11 -3.57
N GLY A 506 18.13 -11.11 -2.43
CA GLY A 506 18.54 -9.91 -1.70
C GLY A 506 19.90 -9.98 -0.98
N TYR A 507 20.32 -8.88 -0.35
CA TYR A 507 21.60 -8.79 0.36
C TYR A 507 21.42 -8.58 1.87
N SER A 508 22.35 -9.08 2.68
CA SER A 508 22.42 -8.83 4.13
C SER A 508 21.11 -9.06 4.87
N SER A 509 20.29 -9.98 4.38
CA SER A 509 18.97 -10.28 4.93
C SER A 509 19.06 -11.46 5.89
N ILE A 510 18.05 -11.60 6.73
CA ILE A 510 17.93 -12.71 7.68
C ILE A 510 16.61 -13.42 7.39
N ILE A 511 16.69 -14.71 7.11
CA ILE A 511 15.55 -15.58 6.85
C ILE A 511 15.52 -16.67 7.90
N TYR A 512 14.38 -16.86 8.55
CA TYR A 512 14.08 -17.97 9.44
C TYR A 512 12.89 -18.73 8.84
N GLY A 513 13.00 -20.05 8.67
CA GLY A 513 11.87 -20.92 8.34
C GLY A 513 10.89 -20.94 9.51
N GLY A 514 11.26 -21.63 10.59
CA GLY A 514 10.46 -21.64 11.82
C GLY A 514 10.21 -23.05 12.31
N GLU A 515 8.96 -23.35 12.64
CA GLU A 515 8.46 -24.68 12.96
C GLU A 515 7.78 -25.29 11.74
N GLY A 516 8.18 -26.48 11.31
CA GLY A 516 7.59 -27.18 10.16
C GLY A 516 8.66 -27.59 9.15
N ASP A 517 8.27 -28.34 8.11
CA ASP A 517 9.23 -28.77 7.08
C ASP A 517 9.35 -27.67 6.00
N ASP A 518 10.33 -26.79 6.10
CA ASP A 518 10.43 -25.58 5.28
C ASP A 518 11.26 -25.74 4.00
N GLU A 519 10.97 -24.95 2.96
CA GLU A 519 11.76 -24.82 1.73
C GLU A 519 12.35 -23.41 1.60
N LEU A 520 13.65 -23.28 1.90
CA LEU A 520 14.37 -22.00 1.89
C LEU A 520 15.32 -21.93 0.69
N ILE A 521 15.14 -20.94 -0.18
CA ILE A 521 15.90 -20.78 -1.42
C ILE A 521 16.70 -19.48 -1.37
N ALA A 522 18.03 -19.56 -1.42
CA ALA A 522 18.86 -18.39 -1.71
C ALA A 522 19.22 -18.38 -3.20
N ASP A 523 18.77 -17.37 -3.94
CA ASP A 523 19.10 -17.25 -5.36
C ASP A 523 20.61 -16.95 -5.57
N SER A 524 21.12 -17.22 -6.77
CA SER A 524 22.46 -16.83 -7.24
C SER A 524 22.83 -15.36 -6.97
N ILE A 525 21.84 -14.47 -6.93
CA ILE A 525 22.06 -13.05 -6.65
C ILE A 525 22.13 -12.72 -5.15
N SER A 526 21.74 -13.64 -4.26
CA SER A 526 21.73 -13.42 -2.81
C SER A 526 23.14 -13.23 -2.24
N LYS A 527 23.36 -12.30 -1.29
CA LYS A 527 24.69 -12.12 -0.67
C LYS A 527 24.68 -11.72 0.79
N PHE A 528 25.70 -12.15 1.54
CA PHE A 528 25.94 -11.75 2.93
C PHE A 528 24.74 -11.98 3.88
N SER A 529 23.85 -12.90 3.54
CA SER A 529 22.61 -13.16 4.26
C SER A 529 22.75 -14.36 5.19
N ARG A 530 21.87 -14.43 6.19
CA ARG A 530 21.74 -15.58 7.10
C ARG A 530 20.41 -16.26 6.83
N ILE A 531 20.42 -17.56 6.60
CA ILE A 531 19.24 -18.37 6.32
C ILE A 531 19.25 -19.54 7.30
N GLU A 532 18.18 -19.69 8.08
CA GLU A 532 18.06 -20.75 9.09
C GLU A 532 16.74 -21.50 8.87
N GLY A 533 16.81 -22.83 8.75
CA GLY A 533 15.66 -23.73 8.64
C GLY A 533 14.75 -23.62 9.86
N GLY A 534 15.17 -24.21 10.97
CA GLY A 534 14.47 -24.08 12.24
C GLY A 534 14.21 -25.42 12.89
N GLU A 535 12.99 -25.70 13.30
CA GLU A 535 12.54 -27.02 13.73
C GLU A 535 11.79 -27.71 12.59
N GLY A 536 12.17 -28.93 12.21
CA GLY A 536 11.55 -29.64 11.09
C GLY A 536 12.60 -30.23 10.17
N ASN A 537 12.20 -30.91 9.10
CA ASN A 537 13.13 -31.43 8.10
C ASN A 537 13.15 -30.49 6.91
N ASP A 538 14.09 -29.55 6.92
CA ASP A 538 14.08 -28.43 5.98
C ASP A 538 14.82 -28.75 4.69
N ILE A 539 14.45 -28.08 3.60
CA ILE A 539 15.16 -28.07 2.32
C ILE A 539 15.73 -26.68 2.09
N ILE A 540 17.05 -26.58 2.03
CA ILE A 540 17.77 -25.32 1.91
C ILE A 540 18.61 -25.34 0.63
N GLU A 541 18.18 -24.58 -0.39
CA GLU A 541 18.94 -24.38 -1.62
C GLU A 541 20.03 -23.32 -1.44
N LEU A 542 21.28 -23.76 -1.57
CA LEU A 542 22.46 -22.97 -1.35
C LEU A 542 22.83 -22.19 -2.62
N GLY A 543 22.48 -20.91 -2.65
CA GLY A 543 22.93 -20.00 -3.71
C GLY A 543 23.60 -18.73 -3.18
N GLY A 544 24.23 -18.01 -4.11
CA GLY A 544 24.76 -16.68 -3.86
C GLY A 544 26.15 -16.63 -3.24
N TYR A 545 26.52 -15.45 -2.70
CA TYR A 545 27.87 -15.13 -2.23
C TYR A 545 27.92 -14.67 -0.78
N LYS A 546 28.74 -15.34 0.03
CA LYS A 546 28.94 -15.14 1.47
C LYS A 546 27.67 -15.28 2.30
N ASN A 547 26.76 -16.15 1.88
CA ASN A 547 25.61 -16.52 2.69
C ASN A 547 26.00 -17.55 3.76
N LEU A 548 25.37 -17.44 4.93
CA LEU A 548 25.49 -18.37 6.04
C LEU A 548 24.18 -19.14 6.18
N PHE A 549 24.26 -20.46 6.19
CA PHE A 549 23.13 -21.35 6.28
C PHE A 549 23.20 -22.21 7.55
N SER A 550 22.05 -22.46 8.16
CA SER A 550 21.86 -23.40 9.27
C SER A 550 20.62 -24.23 9.00
N GLY A 551 20.70 -25.55 9.18
CA GLY A 551 19.53 -26.43 9.10
C GLY A 551 18.65 -26.29 10.35
N GLY A 552 19.29 -26.29 11.53
CA GLY A 552 18.58 -26.24 12.80
C GLY A 552 18.38 -27.65 13.36
N ALA A 553 17.14 -27.98 13.73
CA ALA A 553 16.76 -29.21 14.38
C ALA A 553 15.91 -30.07 13.45
N GLY A 554 16.44 -31.22 13.04
CA GLY A 554 15.73 -32.19 12.21
C GLY A 554 16.72 -32.97 11.36
N ASN A 555 16.26 -33.48 10.22
CA ASN A 555 17.15 -34.08 9.22
C ASN A 555 17.05 -33.28 7.92
N ASP A 556 17.89 -32.27 7.81
CA ASP A 556 17.76 -31.25 6.77
C ASP A 556 18.41 -31.66 5.46
N TYR A 557 18.08 -30.94 4.39
CA TYR A 557 18.66 -31.08 3.07
C TYR A 557 19.34 -29.77 2.66
N PHE A 558 20.66 -29.81 2.53
CA PHE A 558 21.45 -28.75 1.92
C PHE A 558 21.63 -29.07 0.44
N VAL A 559 20.90 -28.36 -0.41
CA VAL A 559 20.92 -28.56 -1.87
C VAL A 559 21.95 -27.64 -2.50
N ILE A 560 22.96 -28.23 -3.14
CA ILE A 560 24.01 -27.53 -3.86
C ILE A 560 23.65 -27.57 -5.34
N SER A 561 23.47 -26.39 -5.94
CA SER A 561 23.26 -26.21 -7.38
C SER A 561 24.33 -25.28 -7.97
N ALA A 562 24.27 -25.01 -9.28
CA ALA A 562 25.15 -24.02 -9.92
C ALA A 562 24.87 -22.58 -9.44
N ALA A 563 23.89 -22.35 -8.56
CA ALA A 563 23.62 -21.04 -7.97
C ALA A 563 24.66 -20.63 -6.92
N VAL A 564 25.38 -21.58 -6.30
CA VAL A 564 26.34 -21.28 -5.24
C VAL A 564 27.58 -20.56 -5.78
N ILE A 565 28.04 -19.50 -5.09
CA ILE A 565 29.32 -18.83 -5.38
C ILE A 565 30.33 -19.08 -4.26
N ASP A 566 30.02 -18.69 -3.02
CA ASP A 566 30.90 -18.88 -1.86
C ASP A 566 30.07 -18.84 -0.59
N CYS A 567 29.67 -19.99 -0.05
CA CYS A 567 28.74 -20.07 1.07
C CYS A 567 29.29 -20.92 2.21
N THR A 568 28.70 -20.76 3.40
CA THR A 568 29.04 -21.55 4.58
C THR A 568 27.80 -22.17 5.18
N VAL A 569 27.87 -23.46 5.52
CA VAL A 569 26.87 -24.15 6.34
C VAL A 569 27.49 -24.40 7.72
N SER A 570 26.81 -23.97 8.80
CA SER A 570 27.39 -23.99 10.15
C SER A 570 27.16 -25.27 10.95
N ASP A 571 26.11 -26.02 10.66
CA ASP A 571 25.58 -27.05 11.56
C ASP A 571 25.22 -28.38 10.91
N ALA A 572 25.48 -28.58 9.61
CA ALA A 572 25.27 -29.87 8.95
C ALA A 572 25.87 -31.02 9.79
N SER A 573 25.01 -31.94 10.24
CA SER A 573 25.33 -32.95 11.23
C SER A 573 24.61 -34.29 10.96
N GLY A 574 24.76 -35.25 11.86
CA GLY A 574 24.35 -36.64 11.64
C GLY A 574 22.84 -36.80 11.58
N GLY A 575 22.32 -36.94 10.35
CA GLY A 575 20.89 -36.97 10.03
C GLY A 575 20.61 -36.19 8.74
N ASP A 576 21.30 -35.05 8.63
CA ASP A 576 21.22 -34.13 7.50
C ASP A 576 21.81 -34.72 6.22
N ASN A 577 21.45 -34.12 5.10
CA ASN A 577 21.71 -34.59 3.76
C ASN A 577 22.28 -33.45 2.92
N ILE A 578 23.41 -33.69 2.26
CA ILE A 578 23.99 -32.82 1.23
C ILE A 578 23.59 -33.42 -0.11
N LEU A 579 22.79 -32.69 -0.87
CA LEU A 579 22.29 -33.09 -2.18
C LEU A 579 22.91 -32.23 -3.27
N PHE A 580 23.28 -32.84 -4.39
CA PHE A 580 23.71 -32.13 -5.59
C PHE A 580 22.58 -32.12 -6.61
N GLU A 581 22.12 -30.93 -6.99
CA GLU A 581 21.06 -30.76 -7.99
C GLU A 581 21.66 -30.30 -9.31
N ASP A 582 21.35 -31.03 -10.39
CA ASP A 582 21.83 -30.75 -11.75
C ASP A 582 23.36 -30.63 -11.91
N ILE A 583 24.14 -31.20 -10.98
CA ILE A 583 25.60 -31.24 -11.01
C ILE A 583 26.07 -32.69 -11.16
N PHE A 584 26.93 -32.94 -12.14
CA PHE A 584 27.57 -34.24 -12.30
C PHE A 584 28.81 -34.37 -11.40
N TRP A 585 29.15 -35.59 -10.98
CA TRP A 585 30.32 -35.83 -10.12
C TRP A 585 31.65 -35.32 -10.71
N GLN A 586 31.74 -35.20 -12.04
CA GLN A 586 32.90 -34.64 -12.74
C GLN A 586 33.12 -33.16 -12.44
N ASP A 587 32.05 -32.45 -12.08
CA ASP A 587 32.02 -31.01 -11.80
C ASP A 587 32.11 -30.73 -10.30
N ILE A 588 32.43 -31.73 -9.48
CA ILE A 588 32.54 -31.62 -8.02
C ILE A 588 33.99 -31.89 -7.59
N TRP A 589 34.52 -31.01 -6.74
CA TRP A 589 35.80 -31.22 -6.08
C TRP A 589 35.66 -31.09 -4.56
N LEU A 590 36.24 -32.04 -3.84
CA LEU A 590 36.12 -32.14 -2.39
C LEU A 590 37.47 -31.90 -1.75
N GLN A 591 37.52 -30.98 -0.80
CA GLN A 591 38.72 -30.64 -0.05
C GLN A 591 38.44 -30.64 1.45
N ARG A 592 39.50 -30.82 2.23
CA ARG A 592 39.43 -30.70 3.68
C ARG A 592 40.37 -29.59 4.14
N ASN A 593 39.82 -28.67 4.92
CA ASN A 593 40.60 -27.63 5.59
C ASN A 593 40.38 -27.75 7.10
N GLY A 594 41.36 -28.33 7.81
CA GLY A 594 41.22 -28.63 9.23
C GLY A 594 40.07 -29.61 9.52
N HIS A 595 38.99 -29.11 10.14
CA HIS A 595 37.78 -29.89 10.42
C HIS A 595 36.65 -29.66 9.42
N ASP A 596 36.83 -28.73 8.48
CA ASP A 596 35.79 -28.33 7.53
C ASP A 596 35.89 -29.14 6.24
N LEU A 597 34.73 -29.44 5.64
CA LEU A 597 34.62 -29.97 4.28
C LEU A 597 34.34 -28.80 3.34
N ILE A 598 35.15 -28.67 2.30
CA ILE A 598 34.94 -27.68 1.23
C ILE A 598 34.49 -28.44 -0.01
N VAL A 599 33.33 -28.06 -0.53
CA VAL A 599 32.74 -28.60 -1.75
C VAL A 599 32.82 -27.53 -2.82
N GLN A 600 33.60 -27.76 -3.86
CA GLN A 600 33.71 -26.87 -5.00
C GLN A 600 32.92 -27.43 -6.18
N VAL A 601 32.27 -26.54 -6.91
CA VAL A 601 31.40 -26.85 -8.05
C VAL A 601 31.87 -26.08 -9.27
N ASP A 602 32.13 -26.76 -10.37
CA ASP A 602 32.29 -26.10 -11.67
C ASP A 602 30.91 -25.66 -12.16
N ARG A 603 30.66 -24.35 -12.13
CA ARG A 603 29.34 -23.78 -12.47
C ARG A 603 29.11 -23.70 -13.97
N ARG A 604 30.14 -23.98 -14.79
CA ARG A 604 30.11 -23.95 -16.26
C ARG A 604 29.52 -22.66 -16.85
N ILE A 605 29.67 -21.54 -16.14
CA ILE A 605 29.27 -20.24 -16.65
C ILE A 605 30.29 -19.77 -17.70
N GLY A 606 29.79 -19.18 -18.79
CA GLY A 606 30.67 -18.68 -19.84
C GLY A 606 31.55 -17.55 -19.33
N ILE A 607 32.87 -17.75 -19.30
CA ILE A 607 33.82 -16.72 -18.88
C ILE A 607 33.90 -15.64 -19.97
N THR A 608 33.34 -14.48 -19.66
CA THR A 608 33.34 -13.30 -20.54
C THR A 608 33.88 -12.05 -19.84
N THR A 609 33.94 -12.08 -18.51
CA THR A 609 34.35 -11.00 -17.61
C THR A 609 35.17 -11.55 -16.45
N GLU A 610 35.94 -10.70 -15.77
CA GLU A 610 36.62 -11.07 -14.50
C GLU A 610 35.63 -11.56 -13.44
N GLN A 611 34.41 -10.99 -13.41
CA GLN A 611 33.36 -11.46 -12.50
C GLN A 611 32.95 -12.90 -12.81
N SER A 612 32.72 -13.25 -14.08
CA SER A 612 32.41 -14.63 -14.47
C SER A 612 33.59 -15.60 -14.32
N GLU A 613 34.83 -15.09 -14.30
CA GLU A 613 36.02 -15.91 -13.99
C GLU A 613 36.04 -16.25 -12.49
N PHE A 614 35.87 -15.24 -11.62
CA PHE A 614 35.72 -15.43 -10.18
C PHE A 614 34.55 -16.35 -9.83
N GLU A 615 33.42 -16.13 -10.49
CA GLU A 615 32.20 -16.90 -10.31
C GLU A 615 32.21 -18.25 -11.06
N SER A 616 33.28 -18.64 -11.76
CA SER A 616 33.29 -19.89 -12.54
C SER A 616 33.27 -21.14 -11.67
N ILE A 617 33.85 -21.04 -10.47
CA ILE A 617 33.89 -22.10 -9.47
C ILE A 617 33.10 -21.63 -8.25
N GLY A 618 32.02 -22.33 -7.94
CA GLY A 618 31.25 -22.17 -6.70
C GLY A 618 31.90 -22.95 -5.56
N SER A 619 31.73 -22.48 -4.33
CA SER A 619 32.24 -23.16 -3.13
C SER A 619 31.24 -23.14 -1.99
N VAL A 620 31.08 -24.28 -1.30
CA VAL A 620 30.38 -24.39 -0.01
C VAL A 620 31.35 -24.93 1.03
N THR A 621 31.43 -24.28 2.19
CA THR A 621 32.14 -24.77 3.36
C THR A 621 31.17 -25.34 4.39
N PHE A 622 31.27 -26.63 4.67
CA PHE A 622 30.56 -27.29 5.77
C PHE A 622 31.45 -27.30 7.01
N SER A 623 31.07 -26.49 7.99
CA SER A 623 31.88 -26.24 9.19
C SER A 623 31.91 -27.46 10.11
N ASN A 624 33.09 -27.81 10.62
CA ASN A 624 33.29 -28.90 11.58
C ASN A 624 32.81 -30.29 11.11
N TYR A 625 32.61 -30.49 9.80
CA TYR A 625 32.12 -31.73 9.21
C TYR A 625 32.90 -32.96 9.70
N PHE A 626 34.24 -32.87 9.75
CA PHE A 626 35.11 -33.97 10.20
C PHE A 626 35.31 -34.03 11.73
N ALA A 627 34.65 -33.18 12.51
CA ALA A 627 34.70 -33.16 13.98
C ALA A 627 33.55 -33.97 14.61
N GLY A 628 33.12 -35.05 13.96
CA GLY A 628 32.01 -35.91 14.41
C GLY A 628 30.62 -35.41 14.00
N LYS A 629 30.54 -34.47 13.06
CA LYS A 629 29.29 -33.90 12.50
C LYS A 629 29.14 -34.23 11.01
N ARG A 630 29.34 -35.48 10.62
CA ARG A 630 29.21 -35.85 9.20
C ARG A 630 27.73 -35.93 8.82
N ALA A 631 27.33 -35.07 7.88
CA ALA A 631 26.07 -35.20 7.16
C ALA A 631 26.20 -36.20 6.00
N ASN A 632 25.10 -36.81 5.58
CA ASN A 632 25.06 -37.76 4.48
C ASN A 632 25.28 -37.06 3.14
N ILE A 633 26.12 -37.59 2.25
CA ILE A 633 26.20 -37.09 0.87
C ILE A 633 25.29 -37.95 -0.02
N VAL A 634 24.19 -37.36 -0.48
CA VAL A 634 23.18 -38.02 -1.32
C VAL A 634 23.57 -37.86 -2.78
N VAL A 635 23.73 -38.99 -3.48
CA VAL A 635 24.12 -39.04 -4.89
C VAL A 635 23.01 -39.53 -5.82
N GLY A 636 21.85 -39.84 -5.25
CA GLY A 636 20.65 -40.22 -6.00
C GLY A 636 19.46 -40.42 -5.09
N ILE A 637 18.29 -40.00 -5.58
CA ILE A 637 16.99 -40.22 -4.95
C ILE A 637 16.15 -41.03 -5.94
N GLU A 638 15.54 -42.12 -5.48
CA GLU A 638 14.61 -42.90 -6.31
C GLU A 638 13.15 -42.52 -5.99
N ASP A 639 12.51 -41.78 -6.91
CA ASP A 639 11.16 -41.20 -6.76
C ASP A 639 10.07 -42.21 -6.40
N ALA A 640 10.24 -43.50 -6.72
CA ALA A 640 9.21 -44.52 -6.52
C ALA A 640 9.16 -45.09 -5.10
N THR A 641 10.24 -44.95 -4.32
CA THR A 641 10.44 -45.63 -3.03
C THR A 641 10.93 -44.71 -1.92
N SER A 642 11.22 -43.43 -2.24
CA SER A 642 11.90 -42.48 -1.34
C SER A 642 13.24 -43.02 -0.81
N SER A 643 13.81 -44.05 -1.46
CA SER A 643 15.10 -44.61 -1.10
C SER A 643 16.22 -43.68 -1.54
N LYS A 644 17.18 -43.45 -0.65
CA LYS A 644 18.29 -42.54 -0.88
C LYS A 644 19.54 -43.35 -1.12
N THR A 645 20.31 -42.98 -2.14
CA THR A 645 21.64 -43.53 -2.37
C THR A 645 22.67 -42.59 -1.77
N ILE A 646 23.39 -43.08 -0.75
CA ILE A 646 24.32 -42.30 0.08
C ILE A 646 25.75 -42.77 -0.17
N LEU A 647 26.65 -41.82 -0.39
CA LEU A 647 28.08 -42.06 -0.49
C LEU A 647 28.63 -42.57 0.85
N LYS A 648 29.40 -43.66 0.85
CA LYS A 648 29.98 -44.18 2.09
C LYS A 648 31.06 -43.25 2.64
N ASP A 649 31.20 -43.23 3.97
CA ASP A 649 32.21 -42.44 4.67
C ASP A 649 33.64 -42.72 4.18
N GLU A 650 34.00 -43.98 3.93
CA GLU A 650 35.34 -44.32 3.45
C GLU A 650 35.56 -43.87 2.00
N ALA A 651 34.48 -43.76 1.22
CA ALA A 651 34.53 -43.26 -0.14
C ALA A 651 34.78 -41.74 -0.14
N LEU A 652 34.06 -40.99 0.71
CA LEU A 652 34.30 -39.57 0.92
C LEU A 652 35.74 -39.29 1.37
N ASP A 653 36.24 -40.03 2.36
CA ASP A 653 37.62 -39.88 2.83
C ASP A 653 38.64 -40.14 1.71
N SER A 654 38.39 -41.15 0.87
CA SER A 654 39.24 -41.44 -0.29
C SER A 654 39.16 -40.35 -1.35
N LEU A 655 37.99 -39.76 -1.61
CA LEU A 655 37.83 -38.65 -2.56
C LEU A 655 38.62 -37.44 -2.09
N VAL A 656 38.44 -37.05 -0.82
CA VAL A 656 39.14 -35.92 -0.21
C VAL A 656 40.66 -36.12 -0.25
N ASP A 657 41.20 -37.29 0.12
CA ASP A 657 42.65 -37.55 0.08
C ASP A 657 43.22 -37.56 -1.35
N MET A 658 42.44 -37.98 -2.34
CA MET A 658 42.84 -37.94 -3.75
C MET A 658 42.83 -36.51 -4.29
N MET A 659 41.76 -35.76 -4.00
CA MET A 659 41.51 -34.42 -4.53
C MET A 659 42.37 -33.34 -3.86
N SER A 660 42.66 -33.47 -2.56
CA SER A 660 43.48 -32.49 -1.82
C SER A 660 44.96 -32.44 -2.24
N LYS A 661 45.41 -33.36 -3.11
CA LYS A 661 46.78 -33.40 -3.64
C LYS A 661 46.98 -32.47 -4.83
N TYR A 662 45.92 -31.84 -5.31
CA TYR A 662 45.92 -30.96 -6.48
C TYR A 662 45.20 -29.66 -6.14
N ASP A 663 45.80 -28.56 -6.56
CA ASP A 663 45.19 -27.24 -6.48
C ASP A 663 44.39 -27.01 -7.76
N ILE A 664 43.08 -26.77 -7.62
CA ILE A 664 42.26 -26.28 -8.72
C ILE A 664 42.46 -24.78 -8.82
N THR A 665 42.92 -24.31 -9.98
CA THR A 665 43.05 -22.88 -10.27
C THR A 665 41.82 -22.34 -10.98
N GLU A 666 41.43 -21.10 -10.67
CA GLU A 666 40.23 -20.38 -11.16
C GLU A 666 40.12 -20.25 -12.70
N SER A 667 41.16 -20.63 -13.46
CA SER A 667 41.22 -20.44 -14.92
C SER A 667 40.88 -21.68 -15.76
N SER A 668 40.58 -22.82 -15.14
CA SER A 668 40.32 -24.09 -15.84
C SER A 668 38.92 -24.61 -15.52
N THR A 669 37.97 -24.32 -16.40
CA THR A 669 36.54 -24.72 -16.36
C THR A 669 36.32 -26.20 -16.71
N ASP A 670 37.18 -27.07 -16.21
CA ASP A 670 36.97 -28.53 -16.19
C ASP A 670 37.95 -29.14 -15.17
N PHE A 671 37.42 -29.61 -14.04
CA PHE A 671 38.21 -30.25 -12.99
C PHE A 671 38.90 -31.53 -13.48
N MET A 672 38.21 -32.31 -14.31
CA MET A 672 38.70 -33.61 -14.75
C MET A 672 39.80 -33.49 -15.79
N HIS A 673 39.86 -32.41 -16.57
CA HIS A 673 40.95 -32.16 -17.53
C HIS A 673 42.30 -31.84 -16.88
N GLN A 674 42.31 -31.44 -15.61
CA GLN A 674 43.53 -31.07 -14.88
C GLN A 674 44.30 -32.29 -14.32
N ILE A 675 43.68 -33.47 -14.34
CA ILE A 675 44.22 -34.69 -13.74
C ILE A 675 44.44 -35.81 -14.75
N ASP A 676 45.34 -36.74 -14.42
CA ASP A 676 45.60 -37.88 -15.26
C ASP A 676 44.46 -38.91 -15.27
N THR A 677 44.45 -39.77 -16.30
CA THR A 677 43.39 -40.76 -16.50
C THR A 677 43.27 -41.78 -15.37
N ASN A 678 44.37 -42.13 -14.69
CA ASN A 678 44.32 -43.08 -13.58
C ASN A 678 43.62 -42.46 -12.38
N LEU A 679 43.97 -41.21 -12.03
CA LEU A 679 43.31 -40.50 -10.95
C LEU A 679 41.83 -40.31 -11.23
N ARG A 680 41.47 -39.90 -12.46
CA ARG A 680 40.07 -39.77 -12.89
C ARG A 680 39.27 -41.06 -12.72
N ASN A 681 39.85 -42.20 -13.09
CA ASN A 681 39.21 -43.51 -12.92
C ASN A 681 39.05 -43.90 -11.45
N ASN A 682 40.04 -43.56 -10.60
CA ASN A 682 39.95 -43.82 -9.15
C ASN A 682 38.87 -42.95 -8.49
N ILE A 683 38.76 -41.67 -8.88
CA ILE A 683 37.68 -40.78 -8.42
C ILE A 683 36.31 -41.32 -8.82
N ALA A 684 36.13 -41.73 -10.09
CA ALA A 684 34.89 -42.33 -10.55
C ALA A 684 34.52 -43.59 -9.75
N ALA A 685 35.50 -44.45 -9.45
CA ALA A 685 35.29 -45.64 -8.65
C ALA A 685 34.87 -45.30 -7.21
N ALA A 686 35.46 -44.27 -6.60
CA ALA A 686 35.09 -43.83 -5.26
C ALA A 686 33.65 -43.26 -5.21
N TRP A 687 33.25 -42.44 -6.19
CA TRP A 687 31.85 -41.96 -6.29
C TRP A 687 30.82 -43.09 -6.46
N SER A 688 31.23 -44.24 -7.02
CA SER A 688 30.36 -45.42 -7.13
C SER A 688 30.23 -46.24 -5.84
N ASN A 689 31.03 -45.95 -4.81
CA ASN A 689 31.00 -46.68 -3.55
C ASN A 689 29.92 -46.11 -2.62
N VAL A 690 28.70 -46.53 -2.89
CA VAL A 690 27.48 -46.05 -2.25
C VAL A 690 26.77 -47.16 -1.49
N HIS A 691 25.76 -46.79 -0.72
CA HIS A 691 24.77 -47.70 -0.14
C HIS A 691 23.39 -47.06 -0.24
N THR A 692 22.35 -47.89 -0.34
CA THR A 692 20.97 -47.43 -0.43
C THR A 692 20.31 -47.62 0.93
N VAL A 693 19.62 -46.59 1.41
CA VAL A 693 18.90 -46.57 2.69
C VAL A 693 17.41 -46.37 2.44
#